data_AF-A0A261GHY1-F1
#
_entry.id   AF-A0A261GHY1-F1
#
_cell.length_a   1.000
_cell.length_b   1.000
_cell.length_c   1.000
_cell.angle_alpha   90.00
_cell.angle_beta   90.00
_cell.angle_gamma   90.00
#
_symmetry.space_group_name_H-M   'P 1'
#
loop_
_entity.id
_entity.type
_entity.pdbx_description
1 polymer ?
#
loop_
_entity_poly.entity_id
_entity_poly.type
_entity_poly.pdbx_seq_one_letter_code
_entity_poly.pdbx_strand_id
1 'polypeptide(L)'
;MEGRVFDHVLIIMFENEYRGYVMENEYMRNLAAQGIELTNCFGVMHPSQTNYITSIAGELCNVSDDDRPQPLPQKTIVDLIEASPQNLRWKAYMDSYVPDDTPWVPQGFTPRDHYPYVIKHNPFSSFKNILEDHERWEKIDNEAGFWRDLLNHDLPEYAWFTPNMWNDGHYLVGTLNDSLHGERAPVLVDQQAKWLQSFFEGLNFPGPRSKLPPRTLVVVTYDEADFEAFYDKGKKYTYDGPNQIYTVLLGDMIAPGQQGEGYNHYSLLRTIEKNFNLGDLQKNDRDANWYQFLWGKSFQWQRPRETPMKCKQNLSAASYAGELYVVSADIEGTLRYCIFDGHEWSPEVTVAEDGDGYLHLAANGEKLVLAYRDSQKHLAVKLYDLEQGWRLAEIPDVGEVEEISLVAIPHQPAFMLVYRDCGNQLRSLIYTGSQWQGPSDAICTHSDGSFTLAALGASILLIYRVIKTGQLSCLSYNTGEFNKVTVENSQYAGPYDDTTVNQWSASAFSLNHYSEAPNPITPLEDEPVSEGIRASGELASVTLDGVIYLMHNRFSDGAGNGQLLYETFSISGTLTPANPVSYNPAENDTTSNGYGTLAEAGWSLTGAVSGVFRNSDTPLAAANLNGTLWLLYQPLTNERIWACPGAYLKNKE
;
A
#
# COMPACT_ATOMS: atom_id res chain seq x y z
N MET A 1 -22.29 2.51 9.12
CA MET A 1 -21.75 2.49 7.74
C MET A 1 -21.80 3.92 7.23
N GLU A 2 -20.74 4.36 6.58
CA GLU A 2 -20.72 5.67 5.94
C GLU A 2 -21.61 5.65 4.69
N GLY A 3 -22.26 6.77 4.39
CA GLY A 3 -23.13 6.87 3.22
C GLY A 3 -22.33 6.88 1.92
N ARG A 4 -22.94 6.47 0.80
CA ARG A 4 -22.35 6.55 -0.54
C ARG A 4 -21.99 7.99 -0.90
N VAL A 5 -20.81 8.19 -1.49
CA VAL A 5 -20.33 9.49 -1.99
C VAL A 5 -20.45 9.60 -3.52
N PHE A 6 -20.53 8.47 -4.22
CA PHE A 6 -20.92 8.36 -5.64
C PHE A 6 -21.95 7.25 -5.85
N ASP A 7 -22.76 7.38 -6.91
CA ASP A 7 -23.81 6.43 -7.26
C ASP A 7 -23.41 5.52 -8.44
N HIS A 8 -22.51 6.02 -9.29
CA HIS A 8 -21.88 5.27 -10.38
C HIS A 8 -20.36 5.47 -10.34
N VAL A 9 -19.61 4.48 -10.83
CA VAL A 9 -18.18 4.61 -11.12
C VAL A 9 -17.90 4.22 -12.57
N LEU A 10 -17.15 5.06 -13.29
CA LEU A 10 -16.61 4.77 -14.62
C LEU A 10 -15.08 4.76 -14.52
N ILE A 11 -14.48 3.59 -14.67
CA ILE A 11 -13.04 3.40 -14.68
C ILE A 11 -12.57 3.36 -16.13
N ILE A 12 -11.64 4.24 -16.49
CA ILE A 12 -10.94 4.25 -17.78
C ILE A 12 -9.49 3.90 -17.49
N MET A 13 -9.07 2.72 -17.91
CA MET A 13 -7.70 2.25 -17.73
C MET A 13 -6.96 2.27 -19.06
N PHE A 14 -5.80 2.92 -19.04
CA PHE A 14 -4.86 3.06 -20.13
C PHE A 14 -3.64 2.15 -19.94
N GLU A 15 -2.80 2.07 -20.96
CA GLU A 15 -1.49 1.41 -20.96
C GLU A 15 -0.36 2.42 -21.22
N ASN A 16 0.89 2.03 -21.04
CA ASN A 16 1.54 2.19 -19.74
C ASN A 16 2.40 3.46 -19.89
N GLU A 17 2.48 4.29 -18.87
CA GLU A 17 3.26 5.52 -18.97
C GLU A 17 3.63 6.09 -17.60
N TYR A 18 4.82 6.68 -17.50
CA TYR A 18 5.20 7.38 -16.27
C TYR A 18 4.31 8.61 -16.04
N ARG A 19 3.84 8.80 -14.80
CA ARG A 19 3.07 9.99 -14.40
C ARG A 19 3.69 11.28 -14.94
N GLY A 20 4.99 11.47 -14.77
CA GLY A 20 5.72 12.66 -15.18
C GLY A 20 5.58 12.97 -16.67
N TYR A 21 5.67 11.96 -17.55
CA TYR A 21 5.47 12.15 -19.00
C TYR A 21 4.02 12.51 -19.33
N VAL A 22 3.05 11.85 -18.70
CA VAL A 22 1.63 12.17 -18.89
C VAL A 22 1.35 13.63 -18.50
N MET A 23 1.97 14.12 -17.42
CA MET A 23 1.82 15.49 -16.94
C MET A 23 2.46 16.57 -17.85
N GLU A 24 3.36 16.20 -18.77
CA GLU A 24 3.88 17.13 -19.79
C GLU A 24 2.79 17.52 -20.81
N ASN A 25 1.85 16.62 -21.11
CA ASN A 25 0.75 16.90 -22.03
C ASN A 25 -0.25 17.91 -21.43
N GLU A 26 -0.56 18.97 -22.21
CA GLU A 26 -1.41 20.07 -21.73
C GLU A 26 -2.84 19.65 -21.37
N TYR A 27 -3.44 18.75 -22.15
CA TYR A 27 -4.79 18.28 -21.88
C TYR A 27 -4.84 17.45 -20.59
N MET A 28 -3.90 16.51 -20.41
CA MET A 28 -3.83 15.64 -19.23
C MET A 28 -3.57 16.44 -17.94
N ARG A 29 -2.66 17.42 -18.00
CA ARG A 29 -2.40 18.33 -16.87
C ARG A 29 -3.63 19.21 -16.55
N ASN A 30 -4.32 19.72 -17.56
CA ASN A 30 -5.56 20.48 -17.35
C ASN A 30 -6.70 19.59 -16.81
N LEU A 31 -6.70 18.29 -17.14
CA LEU A 31 -7.65 17.34 -16.59
C LEU A 31 -7.38 17.10 -15.10
N ALA A 32 -6.11 16.91 -14.71
CA ALA A 32 -5.70 16.81 -13.31
C ALA A 32 -6.16 18.03 -12.49
N ALA A 33 -5.97 19.25 -13.02
CA ALA A 33 -6.38 20.49 -12.37
C ALA A 33 -7.92 20.66 -12.23
N GLN A 34 -8.73 19.89 -12.96
CA GLN A 34 -10.19 19.90 -12.88
C GLN A 34 -10.76 18.83 -11.92
N GLY A 35 -9.92 17.93 -11.41
CA GLY A 35 -10.30 16.83 -10.54
C GLY A 35 -9.42 16.74 -9.31
N ILE A 36 -9.43 15.57 -8.66
CA ILE A 36 -8.44 15.21 -7.64
C ILE A 36 -7.36 14.38 -8.30
N GLU A 37 -6.14 14.88 -8.31
CA GLU A 37 -4.96 14.13 -8.74
C GLU A 37 -4.40 13.30 -7.57
N LEU A 38 -4.10 12.02 -7.82
CA LEU A 38 -3.37 11.17 -6.89
C LEU A 38 -1.88 11.25 -7.22
N THR A 39 -1.14 12.06 -6.46
CA THR A 39 0.27 12.36 -6.77
C THR A 39 1.24 11.28 -6.32
N ASN A 40 0.76 10.22 -5.66
CA ASN A 40 1.56 9.10 -5.15
C ASN A 40 0.83 7.77 -5.41
N CYS A 41 0.44 7.54 -6.68
CA CYS A 41 -0.29 6.35 -7.12
C CYS A 41 0.60 5.44 -7.97
N PHE A 42 0.55 4.13 -7.75
CA PHE A 42 1.45 3.16 -8.38
C PHE A 42 0.69 2.03 -9.09
N GLY A 43 1.30 1.51 -10.16
CA GLY A 43 1.02 0.16 -10.63
C GLY A 43 1.37 -0.88 -9.56
N VAL A 44 0.88 -2.10 -9.73
CA VAL A 44 1.09 -3.19 -8.76
C VAL A 44 2.25 -4.09 -9.16
N MET A 45 2.47 -4.30 -10.46
CA MET A 45 3.52 -5.17 -11.00
C MET A 45 3.81 -4.75 -12.46
N HIS A 46 4.70 -5.47 -13.14
CA HIS A 46 4.75 -5.54 -14.61
C HIS A 46 4.60 -7.02 -15.01
N PRO A 47 3.89 -7.34 -16.11
CA PRO A 47 3.38 -6.44 -17.14
C PRO A 47 1.88 -6.09 -17.00
N SER A 48 1.37 -5.37 -18.01
CA SER A 48 0.00 -4.85 -18.15
C SER A 48 -1.08 -5.81 -17.69
N GLN A 49 -1.10 -7.03 -18.22
CA GLN A 49 -2.18 -7.98 -17.94
C GLN A 49 -2.39 -8.21 -16.43
N THR A 50 -1.29 -8.25 -15.67
CA THR A 50 -1.33 -8.45 -14.22
C THR A 50 -2.05 -7.29 -13.53
N ASN A 51 -1.84 -6.05 -13.96
CA ASN A 51 -2.49 -4.86 -13.39
C ASN A 51 -3.99 -4.79 -13.73
N TYR A 52 -4.38 -5.15 -14.96
CA TYR A 52 -5.79 -5.26 -15.31
C TYR A 52 -6.49 -6.31 -14.43
N ILE A 53 -5.91 -7.52 -14.30
CA ILE A 53 -6.47 -8.62 -13.49
C ILE A 53 -6.58 -8.22 -12.02
N THR A 54 -5.50 -7.66 -11.46
CA THR A 54 -5.42 -7.36 -10.03
C THR A 54 -6.40 -6.26 -9.61
N SER A 55 -6.71 -5.33 -10.53
CA SER A 55 -7.68 -4.24 -10.33
C SER A 55 -9.11 -4.71 -10.06
N ILE A 56 -9.47 -5.94 -10.47
CA ILE A 56 -10.78 -6.52 -10.21
C ILE A 56 -10.76 -7.72 -9.26
N ALA A 57 -9.59 -8.31 -9.00
CA ALA A 57 -9.44 -9.51 -8.17
C ALA A 57 -8.81 -9.26 -6.79
N GLY A 58 -8.17 -8.11 -6.56
CA GLY A 58 -7.49 -7.83 -5.29
C GLY A 58 -6.21 -8.65 -5.08
N GLU A 59 -5.78 -9.43 -6.08
CA GLU A 59 -4.56 -10.24 -6.07
C GLU A 59 -4.01 -10.46 -7.49
N LEU A 60 -2.72 -10.84 -7.56
CA LEU A 60 -2.01 -11.08 -8.82
C LEU A 60 -2.47 -12.34 -9.57
N CYS A 61 -3.16 -13.25 -8.87
CA CYS A 61 -3.61 -14.52 -9.42
C CYS A 61 -2.46 -15.41 -9.98
N ASN A 62 -1.20 -15.17 -9.56
CA ASN A 62 0.01 -15.77 -10.12
C ASN A 62 0.12 -15.58 -11.65
N VAL A 63 -0.31 -14.41 -12.14
CA VAL A 63 -0.10 -13.96 -13.52
C VAL A 63 1.10 -13.02 -13.54
N SER A 64 2.10 -13.35 -14.35
CA SER A 64 3.41 -12.67 -14.39
C SER A 64 3.86 -12.26 -15.78
N ASP A 65 3.00 -12.45 -16.78
CA ASP A 65 3.28 -12.14 -18.18
C ASP A 65 2.00 -11.68 -18.88
N ASP A 66 2.13 -11.29 -20.14
CA ASP A 66 1.03 -10.85 -21.00
C ASP A 66 0.40 -12.01 -21.79
N ASP A 67 0.84 -13.25 -21.56
CA ASP A 67 0.22 -14.42 -22.18
C ASP A 67 -1.12 -14.70 -21.51
N ARG A 68 -2.10 -15.16 -22.29
CA ARG A 68 -3.42 -15.44 -21.73
C ARG A 68 -3.33 -16.60 -20.71
N PRO A 69 -3.76 -16.40 -19.45
CA PRO A 69 -3.67 -17.44 -18.43
C PRO A 69 -4.72 -18.53 -18.69
N GLN A 70 -4.57 -19.66 -17.99
CA GLN A 70 -5.69 -20.58 -17.84
C GLN A 70 -6.82 -19.88 -17.06
N PRO A 71 -8.10 -20.24 -17.30
CA PRO A 71 -9.24 -19.62 -16.63
C PRO A 71 -9.06 -19.56 -15.10
N LEU A 72 -8.98 -18.35 -14.58
CA LEU A 72 -8.66 -18.06 -13.19
C LEU A 72 -9.86 -18.40 -12.29
N PRO A 73 -9.68 -19.20 -11.23
CA PRO A 73 -10.76 -19.59 -10.32
C PRO A 73 -11.12 -18.53 -9.27
N GLN A 74 -10.33 -17.46 -9.16
CA GLN A 74 -10.49 -16.42 -8.15
C GLN A 74 -11.81 -15.66 -8.32
N LYS A 75 -12.33 -15.13 -7.21
CA LYS A 75 -13.46 -14.21 -7.23
C LYS A 75 -12.99 -12.81 -7.63
N THR A 76 -13.91 -12.04 -8.17
CA THR A 76 -13.67 -10.63 -8.53
C THR A 76 -14.74 -9.73 -7.94
N ILE A 77 -14.58 -8.42 -8.13
CA ILE A 77 -15.59 -7.44 -7.77
C ILE A 77 -16.97 -7.75 -8.39
N VAL A 78 -17.02 -8.45 -9.52
CA VAL A 78 -18.28 -8.92 -10.14
C VAL A 78 -19.08 -9.80 -9.17
N ASP A 79 -18.41 -10.73 -8.49
CA ASP A 79 -19.06 -11.60 -7.51
C ASP A 79 -19.60 -10.80 -6.32
N LEU A 80 -18.87 -9.78 -5.87
CA LEU A 80 -19.32 -8.92 -4.77
C LEU A 80 -20.50 -8.03 -5.18
N ILE A 81 -20.48 -7.48 -6.40
CA ILE A 81 -21.57 -6.66 -6.96
C ILE A 81 -22.85 -7.49 -7.07
N GLU A 82 -22.77 -8.69 -7.65
CA GLU A 82 -23.94 -9.56 -7.87
C GLU A 82 -24.47 -10.19 -6.58
N ALA A 83 -23.59 -10.44 -5.59
CA ALA A 83 -24.01 -10.90 -4.26
C ALA A 83 -24.62 -9.77 -3.40
N SER A 84 -24.46 -8.51 -3.81
CA SER A 84 -24.95 -7.36 -3.06
C SER A 84 -26.48 -7.33 -3.01
N PRO A 85 -27.10 -7.08 -1.84
CA PRO A 85 -28.56 -6.96 -1.74
C PRO A 85 -29.11 -5.67 -2.39
N GLN A 86 -28.24 -4.84 -2.97
CA GLN A 86 -28.57 -3.53 -3.51
C GLN A 86 -28.92 -3.56 -5.01
N ASN A 87 -28.94 -4.75 -5.64
CA ASN A 87 -29.22 -4.96 -7.06
C ASN A 87 -28.35 -4.07 -7.97
N LEU A 88 -27.06 -3.97 -7.62
CA LEU A 88 -26.09 -3.21 -8.38
C LEU A 88 -25.77 -3.94 -9.70
N ARG A 89 -25.55 -3.16 -10.76
CA ARG A 89 -25.22 -3.65 -12.09
C ARG A 89 -23.77 -3.34 -12.40
N TRP A 90 -23.18 -4.20 -13.23
CA TRP A 90 -21.85 -4.00 -13.78
C TRP A 90 -21.86 -4.22 -15.29
N LYS A 91 -21.02 -3.49 -16.02
CA LYS A 91 -20.62 -3.80 -17.40
C LYS A 91 -19.18 -3.39 -17.67
N ALA A 92 -18.59 -4.04 -18.65
CA ALA A 92 -17.28 -3.68 -19.18
C ALA A 92 -17.39 -3.36 -20.67
N TYR A 93 -16.76 -2.27 -21.09
CA TYR A 93 -16.76 -1.79 -22.45
C TYR A 93 -15.32 -1.81 -22.98
N MET A 94 -15.09 -2.58 -24.02
CA MET A 94 -13.78 -2.75 -24.62
C MET A 94 -13.82 -2.12 -26.02
N ASP A 95 -13.10 -1.03 -26.23
CA ASP A 95 -13.08 -0.33 -27.51
C ASP A 95 -12.66 -1.29 -28.63
N SER A 96 -13.41 -1.30 -29.72
CA SER A 96 -13.21 -2.16 -30.89
C SER A 96 -13.39 -3.66 -30.63
N TYR A 97 -13.94 -4.05 -29.48
CA TYR A 97 -14.42 -5.42 -29.29
C TYR A 97 -15.62 -5.70 -30.20
N VAL A 98 -15.65 -6.89 -30.79
CA VAL A 98 -16.73 -7.35 -31.66
C VAL A 98 -17.33 -8.61 -31.04
N PRO A 99 -18.45 -8.51 -30.28
CA PRO A 99 -19.06 -9.66 -29.62
C PRO A 99 -19.36 -10.83 -30.57
N ASP A 100 -19.83 -10.50 -31.78
CA ASP A 100 -20.20 -11.49 -32.81
C ASP A 100 -19.00 -12.25 -33.40
N ASP A 101 -17.78 -11.69 -33.34
CA ASP A 101 -16.57 -12.34 -33.85
C ASP A 101 -16.02 -13.40 -32.88
N THR A 102 -16.42 -13.32 -31.60
CA THR A 102 -16.07 -14.27 -30.55
C THR A 102 -17.33 -14.79 -29.86
N PRO A 103 -18.22 -15.50 -30.59
CA PRO A 103 -19.50 -15.95 -30.06
C PRO A 103 -19.27 -16.93 -28.92
N TRP A 104 -19.96 -16.71 -27.81
CA TRP A 104 -19.86 -17.58 -26.64
C TRP A 104 -20.34 -18.99 -26.95
N VAL A 105 -19.67 -19.99 -26.35
CA VAL A 105 -20.07 -21.40 -26.44
C VAL A 105 -20.05 -22.04 -25.05
N PRO A 106 -20.97 -22.96 -24.72
CA PRO A 106 -21.12 -23.48 -23.36
C PRO A 106 -19.96 -24.34 -22.84
N GLN A 107 -19.09 -24.82 -23.72
CA GLN A 107 -17.93 -25.62 -23.32
C GLN A 107 -16.72 -25.24 -24.16
N GLY A 108 -15.59 -25.01 -23.49
CA GLY A 108 -14.33 -24.65 -24.15
C GLY A 108 -14.34 -23.27 -24.79
N PHE A 109 -15.21 -22.35 -24.33
CA PHE A 109 -15.17 -20.97 -24.77
C PHE A 109 -13.79 -20.38 -24.51
N THR A 110 -13.25 -19.72 -25.53
CA THR A 110 -11.90 -19.18 -25.51
C THR A 110 -11.96 -17.84 -26.21
N PRO A 111 -11.82 -16.72 -25.47
CA PRO A 111 -11.82 -15.40 -26.08
C PRO A 111 -10.63 -15.27 -27.03
N ARG A 112 -10.79 -14.42 -28.06
CA ARG A 112 -9.73 -14.15 -29.04
C ARG A 112 -9.51 -12.65 -29.19
N ASP A 113 -8.28 -12.29 -29.55
CA ASP A 113 -7.96 -10.93 -29.94
C ASP A 113 -8.68 -10.58 -31.25
N HIS A 114 -9.03 -9.30 -31.38
CA HIS A 114 -9.53 -8.71 -32.60
C HIS A 114 -8.87 -7.34 -32.72
N TYR A 115 -7.65 -7.31 -33.27
CA TYR A 115 -6.88 -6.07 -33.30
C TYR A 115 -7.69 -4.91 -33.92
N PRO A 116 -7.78 -3.73 -33.26
CA PRO A 116 -6.93 -3.27 -32.14
C PRO A 116 -7.36 -3.68 -30.72
N TYR A 117 -8.42 -4.45 -30.54
CA TYR A 117 -8.78 -5.05 -29.25
C TYR A 117 -7.85 -6.23 -28.92
N VAL A 118 -7.32 -6.25 -27.69
CA VAL A 118 -6.50 -7.32 -27.14
C VAL A 118 -7.04 -7.80 -25.79
N ILE A 119 -6.99 -9.11 -25.58
CA ILE A 119 -7.49 -9.78 -24.37
C ILE A 119 -6.74 -9.35 -23.13
N LYS A 120 -5.44 -9.08 -23.23
CA LYS A 120 -4.61 -8.73 -22.08
C LYS A 120 -5.08 -7.46 -21.35
N HIS A 121 -5.83 -6.57 -22.00
CA HIS A 121 -6.44 -5.38 -21.39
C HIS A 121 -7.93 -5.55 -21.03
N ASN A 122 -8.46 -6.77 -21.16
CA ASN A 122 -9.79 -7.14 -20.70
C ASN A 122 -9.69 -8.10 -19.51
N PRO A 123 -9.71 -7.60 -18.26
CA PRO A 123 -9.50 -8.46 -17.11
C PRO A 123 -10.63 -9.48 -16.91
N PHE A 124 -11.84 -9.16 -17.35
CA PHE A 124 -13.01 -10.04 -17.25
C PHE A 124 -12.85 -11.31 -18.08
N SER A 125 -12.02 -11.27 -19.12
CA SER A 125 -11.76 -12.41 -20.01
C SER A 125 -10.82 -13.48 -19.44
N SER A 126 -10.24 -13.24 -18.26
CA SER A 126 -9.33 -14.18 -17.61
C SER A 126 -10.01 -15.09 -16.58
N PHE A 127 -11.23 -14.76 -16.13
CA PHE A 127 -11.87 -15.46 -15.00
C PHE A 127 -12.86 -16.53 -15.43
N LYS A 128 -12.73 -17.70 -14.82
CA LYS A 128 -13.56 -18.88 -15.11
C LYS A 128 -15.06 -18.61 -14.91
N ASN A 129 -15.40 -17.89 -13.84
CA ASN A 129 -16.79 -17.56 -13.50
C ASN A 129 -17.44 -16.52 -14.44
N ILE A 130 -16.68 -15.95 -15.38
CA ILE A 130 -17.18 -15.08 -16.45
C ILE A 130 -17.17 -15.86 -17.77
N LEU A 131 -16.08 -16.59 -18.05
CA LEU A 131 -15.95 -17.40 -19.26
C LEU A 131 -16.98 -18.54 -19.37
N GLU A 132 -17.37 -19.14 -18.24
CA GLU A 132 -18.33 -20.25 -18.19
C GLU A 132 -19.78 -19.79 -17.98
N ASP A 133 -20.03 -18.49 -17.86
CA ASP A 133 -21.35 -17.91 -17.62
C ASP A 133 -21.74 -16.97 -18.78
N HIS A 134 -22.73 -17.39 -19.55
CA HIS A 134 -23.21 -16.64 -20.71
C HIS A 134 -23.74 -15.24 -20.32
N GLU A 135 -24.49 -15.13 -19.22
CA GLU A 135 -25.09 -13.86 -18.80
C GLU A 135 -24.02 -12.87 -18.32
N ARG A 136 -22.93 -13.36 -17.73
CA ARG A 136 -21.78 -12.52 -17.37
C ARG A 136 -20.95 -12.15 -18.59
N TRP A 137 -20.73 -13.06 -19.53
CA TRP A 137 -20.01 -12.76 -20.77
C TRP A 137 -20.73 -11.72 -21.62
N GLU A 138 -22.06 -11.79 -21.72
CA GLU A 138 -22.89 -10.80 -22.44
C GLU A 138 -22.82 -9.37 -21.87
N LYS A 139 -22.26 -9.17 -20.67
CA LYS A 139 -22.03 -7.84 -20.07
C LYS A 139 -20.72 -7.18 -20.53
N ILE A 140 -19.89 -7.90 -21.28
CA ILE A 140 -18.72 -7.36 -21.97
C ILE A 140 -19.18 -6.90 -23.35
N ASP A 141 -19.17 -5.60 -23.57
CA ASP A 141 -19.63 -4.95 -24.81
C ASP A 141 -18.53 -4.03 -25.34
N ASN A 142 -18.82 -3.23 -26.36
CA ASN A 142 -17.90 -2.27 -26.94
C ASN A 142 -18.34 -0.82 -26.72
N GLU A 143 -17.64 0.12 -27.35
CA GLU A 143 -17.92 1.55 -27.25
C GLU A 143 -19.34 1.92 -27.73
N ALA A 144 -19.89 1.21 -28.73
CA ALA A 144 -21.27 1.42 -29.16
C ALA A 144 -22.26 0.98 -28.06
N GLY A 145 -21.95 -0.11 -27.36
CA GLY A 145 -22.66 -0.53 -26.15
C GLY A 145 -22.64 0.52 -25.05
N PHE A 146 -21.49 1.13 -24.78
CA PHE A 146 -21.36 2.23 -23.82
C PHE A 146 -22.28 3.40 -24.18
N TRP A 147 -22.21 3.88 -25.43
CA TRP A 147 -23.06 4.99 -25.87
C TRP A 147 -24.55 4.65 -25.85
N ARG A 148 -24.92 3.42 -26.22
CA ARG A 148 -26.30 2.94 -26.14
C ARG A 148 -26.81 3.00 -24.70
N ASP A 149 -26.07 2.44 -23.76
CA ASP A 149 -26.49 2.36 -22.36
C ASP A 149 -26.53 3.76 -21.73
N LEU A 150 -25.56 4.62 -22.05
CA LEU A 150 -25.57 6.03 -21.63
C LEU A 150 -26.80 6.80 -22.17
N LEU A 151 -27.06 6.72 -23.48
CA LEU A 151 -28.15 7.46 -24.13
C LEU A 151 -29.53 6.95 -23.73
N ASN A 152 -29.63 5.70 -23.28
CA ASN A 152 -30.86 5.11 -22.76
C ASN A 152 -31.04 5.31 -21.24
N HIS A 153 -30.15 6.06 -20.58
CA HIS A 153 -30.15 6.25 -19.12
C HIS A 153 -30.01 4.93 -18.34
N ASP A 154 -29.23 3.99 -18.89
CA ASP A 154 -29.06 2.62 -18.39
C ASP A 154 -27.60 2.31 -17.99
N LEU A 155 -26.73 3.32 -17.88
CA LEU A 155 -25.35 3.14 -17.43
C LEU A 155 -25.32 2.39 -16.07
N PRO A 156 -24.52 1.32 -15.91
CA PRO A 156 -24.47 0.54 -14.67
C PRO A 156 -23.79 1.30 -13.54
N GLU A 157 -24.02 0.86 -12.31
CA GLU A 157 -23.38 1.45 -11.12
C GLU A 157 -21.86 1.20 -11.09
N TYR A 158 -21.40 0.09 -11.68
CA TYR A 158 -19.99 -0.17 -11.98
C TYR A 158 -19.77 -0.29 -13.49
N ALA A 159 -19.06 0.67 -14.08
CA ALA A 159 -18.68 0.67 -15.48
C ALA A 159 -17.14 0.63 -15.61
N TRP A 160 -16.65 -0.31 -16.41
CA TRP A 160 -15.25 -0.37 -16.84
C TRP A 160 -15.15 -0.02 -18.31
N PHE A 161 -14.17 0.77 -18.71
CA PHE A 161 -13.87 1.08 -20.10
C PHE A 161 -12.37 0.91 -20.36
N THR A 162 -12.00 0.05 -21.31
CA THR A 162 -10.63 -0.05 -21.82
C THR A 162 -10.61 0.47 -23.26
N PRO A 163 -9.81 1.51 -23.57
CA PRO A 163 -9.50 1.89 -24.94
C PRO A 163 -8.71 0.78 -25.65
N ASN A 164 -8.73 0.77 -26.98
CA ASN A 164 -8.00 -0.24 -27.76
C ASN A 164 -6.51 0.11 -27.88
N MET A 165 -5.71 -0.80 -28.44
CA MET A 165 -4.26 -0.65 -28.64
C MET A 165 -3.81 0.64 -29.37
N TRP A 166 -4.69 1.31 -30.12
CA TRP A 166 -4.37 2.58 -30.77
C TRP A 166 -4.64 3.79 -29.89
N ASN A 167 -5.53 3.64 -28.92
CA ASN A 167 -6.05 4.73 -28.10
C ASN A 167 -5.58 4.63 -26.66
N ASP A 168 -5.02 3.49 -26.26
CA ASP A 168 -4.70 3.17 -24.88
C ASP A 168 -3.33 3.68 -24.41
N GLY A 169 -2.43 4.06 -25.32
CA GLY A 169 -1.08 4.53 -25.00
C GLY A 169 0.04 3.54 -25.30
N HIS A 170 -0.24 2.33 -25.82
CA HIS A 170 0.79 1.30 -26.02
C HIS A 170 1.74 1.52 -27.22
N TYR A 171 1.21 1.53 -28.46
CA TYR A 171 1.99 1.77 -29.69
C TYR A 171 1.13 1.96 -30.96
N LEU A 172 1.75 2.48 -32.03
CA LEU A 172 1.23 2.48 -33.40
C LEU A 172 2.13 1.68 -34.36
N VAL A 173 1.55 1.23 -35.48
CA VAL A 173 2.34 0.78 -36.64
C VAL A 173 3.20 1.94 -37.13
N GLY A 174 4.52 1.84 -36.94
CA GLY A 174 5.49 2.90 -37.25
C GLY A 174 6.26 3.41 -36.03
N THR A 175 5.77 3.18 -34.81
CA THR A 175 6.52 3.42 -33.56
C THR A 175 7.30 2.19 -33.08
N LEU A 176 7.22 1.08 -33.84
CA LEU A 176 7.87 -0.21 -33.56
C LEU A 176 9.36 -0.26 -33.94
N ASN A 177 9.88 0.73 -34.67
CA ASN A 177 11.28 0.74 -35.09
C ASN A 177 12.12 1.60 -34.14
N ASP A 178 13.19 1.03 -33.59
CA ASP A 178 14.31 1.70 -32.90
C ASP A 178 14.97 2.85 -33.71
N SER A 179 14.54 3.04 -34.95
CA SER A 179 14.94 4.14 -35.83
C SER A 179 14.24 5.47 -35.51
N LEU A 180 13.22 5.47 -34.63
CA LEU A 180 12.83 6.68 -33.91
C LEU A 180 13.99 7.04 -32.98
N HIS A 181 14.97 7.76 -33.50
CA HIS A 181 15.97 8.46 -32.70
C HIS A 181 15.29 9.64 -31.96
N GLY A 182 14.35 9.36 -31.04
CA GLY A 182 13.57 10.34 -30.29
C GLY A 182 12.34 9.78 -29.52
N GLU A 183 11.71 10.71 -28.79
CA GLU A 183 10.59 10.65 -27.82
C GLU A 183 9.35 9.78 -28.20
N ARG A 184 9.40 8.45 -28.02
CA ARG A 184 8.23 7.55 -28.21
C ARG A 184 7.07 7.87 -27.25
N ALA A 185 7.36 7.97 -25.96
CA ALA A 185 6.39 8.24 -24.90
C ALA A 185 5.51 9.49 -25.16
N PRO A 186 6.08 10.69 -25.41
CA PRO A 186 5.29 11.88 -25.75
C PRO A 186 4.32 11.72 -26.94
N VAL A 187 4.70 10.97 -27.98
CA VAL A 187 3.81 10.72 -29.13
C VAL A 187 2.61 9.87 -28.74
N LEU A 188 2.82 8.85 -27.90
CA LEU A 188 1.78 7.95 -27.43
C LEU A 188 0.82 8.68 -26.48
N VAL A 189 1.35 9.46 -25.54
CA VAL A 189 0.57 10.33 -24.65
C VAL A 189 -0.26 11.33 -25.44
N ASP A 190 0.31 12.00 -26.44
CA ASP A 190 -0.42 12.98 -27.26
C ASP A 190 -1.59 12.37 -28.02
N GLN A 191 -1.43 11.14 -28.49
CA GLN A 191 -2.48 10.41 -29.21
C GLN A 191 -3.61 9.99 -28.26
N GLN A 192 -3.25 9.35 -27.16
CA GLN A 192 -4.19 8.96 -26.12
C GLN A 192 -4.95 10.17 -25.57
N ALA A 193 -4.27 11.28 -25.29
CA ALA A 193 -4.88 12.52 -24.83
C ALA A 193 -5.91 13.06 -25.82
N LYS A 194 -5.64 13.02 -27.14
CA LYS A 194 -6.61 13.42 -28.17
C LYS A 194 -7.83 12.50 -28.21
N TRP A 195 -7.64 11.20 -28.03
CA TRP A 195 -8.75 10.25 -27.93
C TRP A 195 -9.59 10.56 -26.69
N LEU A 196 -8.96 10.71 -25.52
CA LEU A 196 -9.65 11.00 -24.26
C LEU A 196 -10.40 12.33 -24.33
N GLN A 197 -9.78 13.36 -24.91
CA GLN A 197 -10.43 14.64 -25.16
C GLN A 197 -11.69 14.48 -26.01
N SER A 198 -11.60 13.75 -27.12
CA SER A 198 -12.74 13.52 -28.01
C SER A 198 -13.85 12.71 -27.32
N PHE A 199 -13.48 11.69 -26.55
CA PHE A 199 -14.39 10.86 -25.76
C PHE A 199 -15.14 11.71 -24.72
N PHE A 200 -14.42 12.55 -23.97
CA PHE A 200 -14.96 13.45 -22.95
C PHE A 200 -15.78 14.59 -23.54
N GLU A 201 -15.39 15.15 -24.68
CA GLU A 201 -16.21 16.10 -25.45
C GLU A 201 -17.55 15.46 -25.86
N GLY A 202 -17.53 14.20 -26.31
CA GLY A 202 -18.74 13.42 -26.59
C GLY A 202 -19.66 13.27 -25.38
N LEU A 203 -19.09 13.19 -24.19
CA LEU A 203 -19.80 13.16 -22.89
C LEU A 203 -20.21 14.54 -22.37
N ASN A 204 -19.74 15.65 -22.97
CA ASN A 204 -19.75 16.99 -22.38
C ASN A 204 -19.14 17.01 -20.96
N PHE A 205 -18.04 16.28 -20.76
CA PHE A 205 -17.39 16.06 -19.47
C PHE A 205 -15.93 16.59 -19.51
N PRO A 206 -15.37 17.02 -18.36
CA PRO A 206 -16.08 17.43 -17.15
C PRO A 206 -16.89 18.71 -17.40
N GLY A 207 -18.06 18.84 -16.74
CA GLY A 207 -18.86 20.06 -16.85
C GLY A 207 -20.35 19.91 -16.53
N PRO A 208 -21.07 21.02 -16.39
CA PRO A 208 -22.46 21.05 -15.94
C PRO A 208 -23.48 20.49 -16.94
N ARG A 209 -23.03 20.15 -18.16
CA ARG A 209 -23.86 19.52 -19.21
C ARG A 209 -23.46 18.08 -19.48
N SER A 210 -22.71 17.47 -18.57
CA SER A 210 -22.29 16.07 -18.68
C SER A 210 -23.50 15.17 -18.96
N LYS A 211 -23.30 14.21 -19.85
CA LYS A 211 -24.28 13.16 -20.16
C LYS A 211 -24.23 12.01 -19.16
N LEU A 212 -23.18 11.93 -18.34
CA LEU A 212 -23.07 10.93 -17.29
C LEU A 212 -24.18 11.14 -16.25
N PRO A 213 -24.68 10.07 -15.61
CA PRO A 213 -25.56 10.21 -14.46
C PRO A 213 -24.94 11.14 -13.40
N PRO A 214 -25.76 11.94 -12.69
CA PRO A 214 -25.27 12.70 -11.54
C PRO A 214 -24.55 11.79 -10.56
N ARG A 215 -23.57 12.34 -9.84
CA ARG A 215 -22.78 11.59 -8.86
C ARG A 215 -22.05 10.37 -9.45
N THR A 216 -21.60 10.46 -10.69
CA THR A 216 -20.64 9.50 -11.28
C THR A 216 -19.20 9.87 -10.94
N LEU A 217 -18.48 8.96 -10.29
CA LEU A 217 -17.03 9.05 -10.14
C LEU A 217 -16.39 8.53 -11.44
N VAL A 218 -15.67 9.39 -12.14
CA VAL A 218 -14.84 8.99 -13.29
C VAL A 218 -13.40 8.89 -12.83
N VAL A 219 -12.78 7.73 -13.07
CA VAL A 219 -11.37 7.48 -12.76
C VAL A 219 -10.63 7.29 -14.07
N VAL A 220 -9.64 8.14 -14.32
CA VAL A 220 -8.70 7.96 -15.44
C VAL A 220 -7.36 7.54 -14.86
N THR A 221 -6.86 6.37 -15.26
CA THR A 221 -5.66 5.77 -14.70
C THR A 221 -4.90 4.96 -15.75
N TYR A 222 -3.67 4.55 -15.41
CA TYR A 222 -2.85 3.61 -16.18
C TYR A 222 -2.70 2.32 -15.39
N ASP A 223 -2.37 1.23 -16.06
CA ASP A 223 -2.07 -0.07 -15.48
C ASP A 223 -0.73 -0.08 -14.73
N GLU A 224 0.32 0.47 -15.32
CA GLU A 224 1.68 0.58 -14.78
C GLU A 224 2.44 1.74 -15.44
N ALA A 225 3.62 2.08 -14.90
CA ALA A 225 4.55 2.97 -15.60
C ALA A 225 5.35 2.19 -16.65
N ASP A 226 5.86 2.87 -17.69
CA ASP A 226 6.70 2.25 -18.71
C ASP A 226 7.99 1.65 -18.10
N PHE A 227 8.51 0.57 -18.68
CA PHE A 227 9.62 -0.21 -18.14
C PHE A 227 11.00 0.28 -18.62
N GLU A 228 11.08 0.98 -19.75
CA GLU A 228 12.37 1.32 -20.37
C GLU A 228 12.87 2.72 -19.97
N ALA A 229 13.77 2.76 -18.97
CA ALA A 229 14.56 3.95 -18.64
C ALA A 229 15.48 4.46 -19.79
N PHE A 230 15.54 3.75 -20.93
CA PHE A 230 16.49 4.00 -22.03
C PHE A 230 15.97 4.94 -23.13
N TYR A 231 14.72 5.38 -23.09
CA TYR A 231 14.10 6.10 -24.20
C TYR A 231 14.61 7.53 -24.46
N ASP A 232 15.40 8.14 -23.56
CA ASP A 232 16.06 9.42 -23.86
C ASP A 232 17.45 9.57 -23.22
N LYS A 233 18.50 9.23 -23.99
CA LYS A 233 19.90 9.47 -23.61
C LYS A 233 20.20 10.97 -23.61
N GLY A 234 19.81 11.68 -22.56
CA GLY A 234 20.17 13.09 -22.38
C GLY A 234 19.17 13.92 -21.57
N LYS A 235 17.94 13.46 -21.36
CA LYS A 235 17.01 14.12 -20.45
C LYS A 235 17.23 13.63 -19.02
N LYS A 236 17.48 14.58 -18.13
CA LYS A 236 17.44 14.39 -16.68
C LYS A 236 16.01 13.96 -16.37
N TYR A 237 15.84 12.70 -16.01
CA TYR A 237 14.57 11.99 -16.00
C TYR A 237 13.42 12.81 -15.39
N THR A 238 12.26 12.86 -16.07
CA THR A 238 10.94 13.15 -15.48
C THR A 238 10.45 11.97 -14.65
N TYR A 239 11.36 11.42 -13.85
CA TYR A 239 11.18 10.20 -13.08
C TYR A 239 10.65 10.56 -11.71
N ASP A 240 9.34 10.41 -11.57
CA ASP A 240 8.65 10.65 -10.30
C ASP A 240 8.81 9.47 -9.33
N GLY A 241 9.33 8.33 -9.80
CA GLY A 241 9.54 7.12 -9.02
C GLY A 241 9.33 5.85 -9.85
N PRO A 242 9.74 4.68 -9.34
CA PRO A 242 9.49 3.40 -9.99
C PRO A 242 7.99 3.04 -9.96
N ASN A 243 7.44 2.64 -11.11
CA ASN A 243 6.04 2.22 -11.31
C ASN A 243 4.94 3.24 -10.91
N GLN A 244 5.25 4.54 -10.88
CA GLN A 244 4.27 5.57 -10.56
C GLN A 244 3.42 5.97 -11.77
N ILE A 245 2.10 5.98 -11.59
CA ILE A 245 1.10 6.17 -12.64
C ILE A 245 0.32 7.47 -12.47
N TYR A 246 -0.13 8.04 -13.58
CA TYR A 246 -1.11 9.14 -13.55
C TYR A 246 -2.48 8.59 -13.14
N THR A 247 -3.09 9.17 -12.11
CA THR A 247 -4.48 8.86 -11.73
C THR A 247 -5.21 10.14 -11.34
N VAL A 248 -6.34 10.42 -12.01
CA VAL A 248 -7.23 11.54 -11.68
C VAL A 248 -8.65 11.07 -11.42
N LEU A 249 -9.27 11.64 -10.38
CA LEU A 249 -10.66 11.43 -10.01
C LEU A 249 -11.47 12.66 -10.42
N LEU A 250 -12.54 12.45 -11.19
CA LEU A 250 -13.38 13.50 -11.74
C LEU A 250 -14.86 13.20 -11.42
N GLY A 251 -15.68 14.24 -11.37
CA GLY A 251 -17.12 14.11 -11.13
C GLY A 251 -17.74 15.41 -10.65
N ASP A 252 -19.06 15.51 -10.70
CA ASP A 252 -19.81 16.67 -10.22
C ASP A 252 -19.75 16.85 -8.68
N MET A 253 -19.44 15.76 -7.96
CA MET A 253 -19.22 15.75 -6.51
C MET A 253 -17.76 16.03 -6.11
N ILE A 254 -16.82 16.08 -7.07
CA ILE A 254 -15.40 16.22 -6.79
C ILE A 254 -15.03 17.71 -6.66
N ALA A 255 -14.42 18.06 -5.53
CA ALA A 255 -13.71 19.33 -5.38
C ALA A 255 -12.27 19.16 -5.87
N PRO A 256 -11.78 19.96 -6.83
CA PRO A 256 -10.42 19.80 -7.35
C PRO A 256 -9.33 19.95 -6.29
N GLY A 257 -8.24 19.21 -6.44
CA GLY A 257 -7.12 19.22 -5.51
C GLY A 257 -6.12 18.09 -5.77
N GLN A 258 -5.25 17.84 -4.80
CA GLN A 258 -4.26 16.77 -4.85
C GLN A 258 -4.31 15.92 -3.58
N GLN A 259 -3.97 14.64 -3.71
CA GLN A 259 -3.85 13.69 -2.61
C GLN A 259 -2.50 12.97 -2.71
N GLY A 260 -1.70 13.07 -1.65
CA GLY A 260 -0.31 12.60 -1.61
C GLY A 260 -0.06 11.38 -0.72
N GLU A 261 -1.09 10.78 -0.14
CA GLU A 261 -0.97 9.44 0.43
C GLU A 261 -0.71 8.41 -0.67
N GLY A 262 -0.09 7.27 -0.32
CA GLY A 262 0.18 6.20 -1.28
C GLY A 262 -1.09 5.44 -1.68
N TYR A 263 -1.29 5.27 -2.98
CA TYR A 263 -2.40 4.50 -3.56
C TYR A 263 -1.93 3.56 -4.67
N ASN A 264 -2.74 2.55 -4.98
CA ASN A 264 -2.57 1.66 -6.13
C ASN A 264 -3.94 1.09 -6.55
N HIS A 265 -3.97 0.13 -7.47
CA HIS A 265 -5.21 -0.49 -7.96
C HIS A 265 -6.08 -1.09 -6.86
N TYR A 266 -5.48 -1.67 -5.82
CA TYR A 266 -6.22 -2.19 -4.66
C TYR A 266 -6.92 -1.09 -3.88
N SER A 267 -6.37 0.13 -3.88
CA SER A 267 -6.96 1.27 -3.20
C SER A 267 -8.24 1.75 -3.89
N LEU A 268 -8.27 1.73 -5.23
CA LEU A 268 -9.48 2.00 -5.99
C LEU A 268 -10.53 0.91 -5.75
N LEU A 269 -10.15 -0.38 -5.83
CA LEU A 269 -11.03 -1.50 -5.56
C LEU A 269 -11.66 -1.39 -4.17
N ARG A 270 -10.85 -1.14 -3.14
CA ARG A 270 -11.32 -0.95 -1.76
C ARG A 270 -12.25 0.25 -1.62
N THR A 271 -11.99 1.33 -2.35
CA THR A 271 -12.87 2.51 -2.35
C THR A 271 -14.26 2.17 -2.89
N ILE A 272 -14.34 1.39 -3.97
CA ILE A 272 -15.60 0.97 -4.59
C ILE A 272 -16.37 0.02 -3.67
N GLU A 273 -15.68 -0.95 -3.07
CA GLU A 273 -16.23 -1.84 -2.05
C GLU A 273 -16.85 -1.09 -0.87
N LYS A 274 -16.12 -0.10 -0.34
CA LYS A 274 -16.57 0.74 0.77
C LYS A 274 -17.77 1.59 0.37
N ASN A 275 -17.73 2.24 -0.80
CA ASN A 275 -18.83 3.06 -1.28
C ASN A 275 -20.12 2.24 -1.44
N PHE A 276 -20.05 1.12 -2.13
CA PHE A 276 -21.20 0.28 -2.40
C PHE A 276 -21.51 -0.75 -1.30
N ASN A 277 -20.75 -0.76 -0.19
CA ASN A 277 -20.91 -1.71 0.92
C ASN A 277 -20.93 -3.18 0.45
N LEU A 278 -19.90 -3.59 -0.30
CA LEU A 278 -19.82 -4.88 -0.97
C LEU A 278 -19.17 -5.99 -0.13
N GLY A 279 -18.47 -5.65 0.95
CA GLY A 279 -17.53 -6.55 1.62
C GLY A 279 -16.11 -6.37 1.06
N ASP A 280 -15.32 -7.44 1.03
CA ASP A 280 -14.00 -7.53 0.40
C ASP A 280 -13.77 -8.95 -0.16
N LEU A 281 -12.80 -9.07 -1.05
CA LEU A 281 -12.29 -10.32 -1.65
C LEU A 281 -11.34 -11.08 -0.70
N GLN A 282 -11.02 -10.48 0.46
CA GLN A 282 -10.09 -11.02 1.47
C GLN A 282 -8.65 -11.18 0.96
N LYS A 283 -8.22 -10.25 0.10
CA LYS A 283 -6.86 -10.20 -0.48
C LYS A 283 -6.20 -8.86 -0.13
N ASN A 284 -5.49 -8.23 -1.06
CA ASN A 284 -4.82 -6.93 -0.82
C ASN A 284 -5.81 -5.77 -0.71
N ASP A 285 -7.02 -5.92 -1.24
CA ASP A 285 -8.15 -5.00 -1.12
C ASP A 285 -8.61 -4.81 0.33
N ARG A 286 -8.64 -5.88 1.12
CA ARG A 286 -9.21 -5.90 2.48
C ARG A 286 -8.63 -4.81 3.39
N ASP A 287 -7.31 -4.64 3.37
CA ASP A 287 -6.56 -3.68 4.19
C ASP A 287 -5.85 -2.61 3.36
N ALA A 288 -6.21 -2.46 2.07
CA ALA A 288 -5.72 -1.35 1.27
C ALA A 288 -6.15 -0.01 1.88
N ASN A 289 -5.30 1.01 1.71
CA ASN A 289 -5.75 2.39 1.86
C ASN A 289 -6.89 2.66 0.86
N TRP A 290 -7.72 3.65 1.13
CA TRP A 290 -8.87 3.98 0.29
C TRP A 290 -9.08 5.49 0.28
N TYR A 291 -9.90 5.99 -0.65
CA TYR A 291 -10.05 7.42 -0.89
C TYR A 291 -10.94 8.09 0.16
N GLN A 292 -10.48 8.13 1.42
CA GLN A 292 -11.20 8.67 2.57
C GLN A 292 -11.59 10.13 2.38
N PHE A 293 -10.78 10.87 1.62
CA PHE A 293 -11.03 12.26 1.26
C PHE A 293 -12.33 12.45 0.45
N LEU A 294 -12.84 11.43 -0.25
CA LEU A 294 -14.16 11.49 -0.89
C LEU A 294 -15.30 11.62 0.12
N TRP A 295 -15.09 11.20 1.37
CA TRP A 295 -16.00 11.41 2.50
C TRP A 295 -15.70 12.68 3.30
N GLY A 296 -14.82 13.55 2.76
CA GLY A 296 -14.38 14.78 3.41
C GLY A 296 -13.45 14.56 4.60
N LYS A 297 -12.80 13.39 4.68
CA LYS A 297 -11.90 13.04 5.78
C LYS A 297 -10.44 13.28 5.43
N SER A 298 -9.67 13.72 6.42
CA SER A 298 -8.21 13.79 6.37
C SER A 298 -7.62 13.37 7.71
N PHE A 299 -6.41 12.83 7.69
CA PHE A 299 -5.71 12.51 8.94
C PHE A 299 -5.34 13.79 9.69
N GLN A 300 -5.66 13.83 10.98
CA GLN A 300 -5.40 14.98 11.85
C GLN A 300 -4.87 14.55 13.20
N TRP A 301 -3.74 15.14 13.61
CA TRP A 301 -3.26 15.09 14.99
C TRP A 301 -4.14 15.97 15.88
N GLN A 302 -4.56 15.40 17.00
CA GLN A 302 -5.35 16.08 18.03
C GLN A 302 -4.44 16.60 19.13
N ARG A 303 -5.00 17.42 20.03
CA ARG A 303 -4.22 18.03 21.10
C ARG A 303 -3.63 16.96 22.04
N PRO A 304 -2.32 17.00 22.34
CA PRO A 304 -1.72 16.11 23.32
C PRO A 304 -2.32 16.29 24.72
N ARG A 305 -2.42 15.18 25.46
CA ARG A 305 -2.96 15.13 26.82
C ARG A 305 -2.10 14.28 27.74
N GLU A 306 -2.07 14.66 29.00
CA GLU A 306 -1.30 13.95 30.03
C GLU A 306 -1.95 12.60 30.38
N THR A 307 -1.13 11.59 30.68
CA THR A 307 -1.57 10.30 31.23
C THR A 307 -1.19 10.18 32.71
N PRO A 308 -1.74 9.20 33.46
CA PRO A 308 -1.32 8.96 34.84
C PRO A 308 0.11 8.41 35.00
N MET A 309 0.71 7.88 33.93
CA MET A 309 2.02 7.22 33.96
C MET A 309 3.17 8.23 34.12
N LYS A 310 4.17 7.88 34.93
CA LYS A 310 5.35 8.72 35.21
C LYS A 310 6.63 7.90 35.33
N CYS A 311 7.77 8.57 35.14
CA CYS A 311 9.11 8.06 35.41
C CYS A 311 9.34 6.68 34.76
N LYS A 312 9.05 6.58 33.47
CA LYS A 312 9.18 5.33 32.69
C LYS A 312 10.48 5.34 31.93
N GLN A 313 11.19 4.21 31.97
CA GLN A 313 12.39 4.00 31.15
C GLN A 313 11.98 3.74 29.69
N ASN A 314 10.95 2.92 29.49
CA ASN A 314 10.39 2.62 28.17
C ASN A 314 8.94 2.16 28.28
N LEU A 315 8.22 2.09 27.16
CA LEU A 315 6.85 1.58 27.10
C LEU A 315 6.52 1.02 25.71
N SER A 316 5.53 0.14 25.67
CA SER A 316 4.93 -0.37 24.44
C SER A 316 3.41 -0.51 24.62
N ALA A 317 2.67 -0.43 23.52
CA ALA A 317 1.21 -0.39 23.56
C ALA A 317 0.59 -1.20 22.43
N ALA A 318 -0.57 -1.79 22.70
CA ALA A 318 -1.35 -2.55 21.73
C ALA A 318 -2.83 -2.55 22.16
N SER A 319 -3.73 -2.63 21.20
CA SER A 319 -5.16 -2.72 21.49
C SER A 319 -5.62 -4.16 21.50
N TYR A 320 -6.35 -4.55 22.54
CA TYR A 320 -6.89 -5.89 22.70
C TYR A 320 -8.28 -5.79 23.33
N ALA A 321 -9.23 -6.57 22.82
CA ALA A 321 -10.62 -6.58 23.29
C ALA A 321 -11.31 -5.19 23.34
N GLY A 322 -10.92 -4.27 22.45
CA GLY A 322 -11.52 -2.92 22.38
C GLY A 322 -10.95 -1.92 23.40
N GLU A 323 -9.87 -2.27 24.09
CA GLU A 323 -9.16 -1.42 25.04
C GLU A 323 -7.68 -1.28 24.65
N LEU A 324 -7.05 -0.19 25.07
CA LEU A 324 -5.62 0.06 24.85
C LEU A 324 -4.81 -0.40 26.06
N TYR A 325 -4.00 -1.43 25.88
CA TYR A 325 -3.06 -1.92 26.87
C TYR A 325 -1.71 -1.21 26.68
N VAL A 326 -1.16 -0.68 27.78
CA VAL A 326 0.17 -0.08 27.79
C VAL A 326 1.01 -0.80 28.83
N VAL A 327 2.08 -1.45 28.39
CA VAL A 327 3.11 -2.01 29.29
C VAL A 327 4.28 -1.04 29.33
N SER A 328 4.79 -0.77 30.52
CA SER A 328 5.90 0.15 30.76
C SER A 328 6.92 -0.46 31.69
N ALA A 329 8.19 -0.15 31.48
CA ALA A 329 9.27 -0.43 32.42
C ALA A 329 9.52 0.81 33.30
N ASP A 330 9.53 0.64 34.61
CA ASP A 330 10.05 1.66 35.52
C ASP A 330 11.58 1.61 35.60
N ILE A 331 12.16 2.64 36.22
CA ILE A 331 13.61 2.78 36.40
C ILE A 331 14.27 1.65 37.22
N GLU A 332 13.48 0.83 37.93
CA GLU A 332 13.94 -0.32 38.71
C GLU A 332 13.87 -1.61 37.90
N GLY A 333 13.38 -1.58 36.65
CA GLY A 333 13.21 -2.74 35.79
C GLY A 333 11.88 -3.49 35.99
N THR A 334 10.99 -2.99 36.85
CA THR A 334 9.67 -3.61 37.04
C THR A 334 8.76 -3.25 35.86
N LEU A 335 8.20 -4.26 35.22
CA LEU A 335 7.23 -4.11 34.15
C LEU A 335 5.83 -3.98 34.75
N ARG A 336 5.12 -2.92 34.37
CA ARG A 336 3.74 -2.65 34.80
C ARG A 336 2.86 -2.40 33.60
N TYR A 337 1.61 -2.83 33.67
CA TYR A 337 0.61 -2.50 32.66
C TYR A 337 -0.53 -1.67 33.23
N CYS A 338 -1.11 -0.84 32.38
CA CYS A 338 -2.39 -0.18 32.61
C CYS A 338 -3.24 -0.25 31.33
N ILE A 339 -4.53 -0.04 31.49
CA ILE A 339 -5.52 -0.16 30.42
C ILE A 339 -6.23 1.18 30.27
N PHE A 340 -6.46 1.59 29.02
CA PHE A 340 -7.30 2.73 28.67
C PHE A 340 -8.53 2.26 27.88
N ASP A 341 -9.72 2.47 28.42
CA ASP A 341 -11.00 2.02 27.84
C ASP A 341 -11.59 2.97 26.79
N GLY A 342 -10.89 4.08 26.49
CA GLY A 342 -11.41 5.19 25.68
C GLY A 342 -11.78 6.44 26.49
N HIS A 343 -11.90 6.30 27.81
CA HIS A 343 -12.33 7.36 28.74
C HIS A 343 -11.38 7.50 29.94
N GLU A 344 -11.10 6.40 30.65
CA GLU A 344 -10.33 6.37 31.89
C GLU A 344 -9.16 5.38 31.82
N TRP A 345 -8.16 5.63 32.66
CA TRP A 345 -6.99 4.76 32.81
C TRP A 345 -7.13 3.92 34.07
N SER A 346 -6.87 2.62 33.96
CA SER A 346 -6.76 1.74 35.12
C SER A 346 -5.52 2.08 35.97
N PRO A 347 -5.51 1.67 37.26
CA PRO A 347 -4.26 1.63 38.02
C PRO A 347 -3.21 0.75 37.35
N GLU A 348 -1.93 1.03 37.63
CA GLU A 348 -0.82 0.20 37.17
C GLU A 348 -0.75 -1.12 37.95
N VAL A 349 -0.56 -2.23 37.24
CA VAL A 349 -0.44 -3.58 37.81
C VAL A 349 0.87 -4.21 37.34
N THR A 350 1.62 -4.83 38.25
CA THR A 350 2.88 -5.50 37.92
C THR A 350 2.66 -6.72 37.01
N VAL A 351 3.48 -6.84 35.96
CA VAL A 351 3.52 -7.99 35.02
C VAL A 351 4.76 -8.84 35.23
N ALA A 352 5.90 -8.20 35.50
CA ALA A 352 7.20 -8.83 35.71
C ALA A 352 8.10 -7.93 36.58
N GLU A 353 9.02 -8.51 37.34
CA GLU A 353 9.93 -7.79 38.26
C GLU A 353 11.40 -7.93 37.83
N ASP A 354 11.65 -8.60 36.70
CA ASP A 354 12.96 -9.01 36.23
C ASP A 354 13.33 -8.35 34.90
N GLY A 355 12.66 -7.29 34.47
CA GLY A 355 12.95 -6.59 33.21
C GLY A 355 14.14 -5.63 33.33
N ASP A 356 14.64 -5.15 32.19
CA ASP A 356 15.74 -4.16 32.14
C ASP A 356 15.47 -2.93 31.23
N GLY A 357 14.23 -2.81 30.75
CA GLY A 357 13.76 -1.64 29.98
C GLY A 357 13.45 -1.91 28.51
N TYR A 358 13.80 -3.06 27.96
CA TYR A 358 13.48 -3.41 26.57
C TYR A 358 12.22 -4.28 26.52
N LEU A 359 11.17 -3.78 25.88
CA LEU A 359 9.87 -4.46 25.78
C LEU A 359 9.15 -4.11 24.47
N HIS A 360 8.37 -5.05 23.96
CA HIS A 360 7.42 -4.79 22.89
C HIS A 360 6.12 -5.59 23.09
N LEU A 361 5.00 -4.96 22.76
CA LEU A 361 3.67 -5.49 22.94
C LEU A 361 2.98 -5.60 21.58
N ALA A 362 2.29 -6.72 21.34
CA ALA A 362 1.44 -6.89 20.18
C ALA A 362 0.18 -7.67 20.56
N ALA A 363 -0.90 -7.45 19.81
CA ALA A 363 -2.17 -8.12 20.02
C ALA A 363 -2.76 -8.60 18.71
N ASN A 364 -3.45 -9.72 18.76
CA ASN A 364 -4.41 -10.12 17.73
C ASN A 364 -5.80 -10.28 18.38
N GLY A 365 -6.78 -10.81 17.64
CA GLY A 365 -8.13 -11.01 18.15
C GLY A 365 -8.25 -12.00 19.31
N GLU A 366 -7.23 -12.82 19.56
CA GLU A 366 -7.27 -13.91 20.54
C GLU A 366 -6.48 -13.60 21.81
N LYS A 367 -5.33 -12.93 21.69
CA LYS A 367 -4.43 -12.69 22.81
C LYS A 367 -3.54 -11.47 22.63
N LEU A 368 -2.97 -11.06 23.75
CA LEU A 368 -1.91 -10.08 23.88
C LEU A 368 -0.59 -10.82 24.16
N VAL A 369 0.50 -10.36 23.55
CA VAL A 369 1.84 -10.93 23.69
C VAL A 369 2.81 -9.82 24.07
N LEU A 370 3.51 -10.02 25.18
CA LEU A 370 4.59 -9.16 25.65
C LEU A 370 5.91 -9.90 25.46
N ALA A 371 6.79 -9.35 24.64
CA ALA A 371 8.20 -9.73 24.62
C ALA A 371 8.99 -8.71 25.43
N TYR A 372 9.93 -9.16 26.26
CA TYR A 372 10.80 -8.28 27.02
C TYR A 372 12.16 -8.91 27.23
N ARG A 373 13.15 -8.08 27.55
CA ARG A 373 14.47 -8.52 27.97
C ARG A 373 14.55 -8.52 29.48
N ASP A 374 15.04 -9.64 30.03
CA ASP A 374 15.23 -9.77 31.47
C ASP A 374 16.54 -9.10 31.94
N SER A 375 16.74 -9.07 33.26
CA SER A 375 17.92 -8.50 33.93
C SER A 375 19.24 -9.21 33.60
N GLN A 376 19.18 -10.40 32.99
CA GLN A 376 20.33 -11.16 32.50
C GLN A 376 20.50 -11.03 30.97
N LYS A 377 19.74 -10.11 30.34
CA LYS A 377 19.68 -9.88 28.90
C LYS A 377 19.08 -11.03 28.09
N HIS A 378 18.38 -11.97 28.69
CA HIS A 378 17.69 -13.02 27.94
C HIS A 378 16.31 -12.55 27.47
N LEU A 379 15.86 -13.12 26.36
CA LEU A 379 14.50 -12.91 25.88
C LEU A 379 13.49 -13.65 26.77
N ALA A 380 12.44 -12.95 27.19
CA ALA A 380 11.30 -13.52 27.88
C ALA A 380 10.00 -13.12 27.18
N VAL A 381 9.03 -14.03 27.14
CA VAL A 381 7.72 -13.78 26.51
C VAL A 381 6.60 -14.15 27.48
N LYS A 382 5.60 -13.27 27.60
CA LYS A 382 4.35 -13.53 28.31
C LYS A 382 3.17 -13.42 27.36
N LEU A 383 2.22 -14.34 27.51
CA LEU A 383 0.93 -14.31 26.83
C LEU A 383 -0.13 -13.81 27.81
N TYR A 384 -1.14 -13.11 27.30
CA TYR A 384 -2.30 -12.70 28.06
C TYR A 384 -3.58 -12.97 27.28
N ASP A 385 -4.56 -13.53 27.96
CA ASP A 385 -5.95 -13.60 27.52
C ASP A 385 -6.87 -13.30 28.71
N LEU A 386 -8.13 -12.99 28.43
CA LEU A 386 -9.10 -12.58 29.44
C LEU A 386 -9.44 -13.70 30.45
N GLU A 387 -9.19 -14.97 30.11
CA GLU A 387 -9.53 -16.11 30.96
C GLU A 387 -8.42 -16.44 31.96
N GLN A 388 -7.16 -16.39 31.51
CA GLN A 388 -6.00 -16.86 32.26
C GLN A 388 -5.10 -15.73 32.78
N GLY A 389 -5.24 -14.52 32.22
CA GLY A 389 -4.33 -13.42 32.50
C GLY A 389 -2.92 -13.68 31.98
N TRP A 390 -1.94 -12.99 32.57
CA TRP A 390 -0.53 -13.07 32.14
C TRP A 390 0.11 -14.41 32.53
N ARG A 391 0.69 -15.10 31.55
CA ARG A 391 1.41 -16.37 31.72
C ARG A 391 2.73 -16.35 30.95
N LEU A 392 3.77 -16.93 31.54
CA LEU A 392 5.06 -17.09 30.86
C LEU A 392 4.91 -18.08 29.69
N ALA A 393 5.50 -17.75 28.54
CA ALA A 393 5.55 -18.61 27.38
C ALA A 393 6.91 -19.31 27.31
N GLU A 394 6.91 -20.57 26.86
CA GLU A 394 8.13 -21.25 26.47
C GLU A 394 8.61 -20.72 25.11
N ILE A 395 9.89 -20.38 25.02
CA ILE A 395 10.54 -19.93 23.79
C ILE A 395 11.83 -20.74 23.55
N PRO A 396 12.31 -20.85 22.30
CA PRO A 396 13.66 -21.35 22.04
C PRO A 396 14.72 -20.52 22.77
N ASP A 397 15.79 -21.16 23.23
CA ASP A 397 16.95 -20.46 23.77
C ASP A 397 17.66 -19.71 22.63
N VAL A 398 17.72 -18.38 22.78
CA VAL A 398 18.33 -17.46 21.81
C VAL A 398 19.58 -16.77 22.35
N GLY A 399 20.02 -17.10 23.57
CA GLY A 399 21.08 -16.40 24.28
C GLY A 399 20.72 -14.97 24.68
N GLU A 400 21.74 -14.12 24.84
CA GLU A 400 21.57 -12.70 25.15
C GLU A 400 21.07 -11.91 23.93
N VAL A 401 20.13 -10.99 24.17
CA VAL A 401 19.52 -10.13 23.15
C VAL A 401 19.76 -8.65 23.45
N GLU A 402 19.90 -7.83 22.41
CA GLU A 402 20.21 -6.40 22.55
C GLU A 402 19.01 -5.48 22.29
N GLU A 403 18.07 -5.90 21.45
CA GLU A 403 16.89 -5.11 21.06
C GLU A 403 15.78 -6.06 20.56
N ILE A 404 14.52 -5.65 20.67
CA ILE A 404 13.37 -6.50 20.31
C ILE A 404 12.24 -5.70 19.65
N SER A 405 11.54 -6.33 18.71
CA SER A 405 10.28 -5.82 18.15
C SER A 405 9.32 -6.98 17.90
N LEU A 406 8.03 -6.73 18.04
CA LEU A 406 6.98 -7.75 17.97
C LEU A 406 5.77 -7.23 17.20
N VAL A 407 5.22 -8.05 16.30
CA VAL A 407 4.00 -7.71 15.56
C VAL A 407 3.05 -8.92 15.52
N ALA A 408 1.75 -8.66 15.51
CA ALA A 408 0.78 -9.69 15.16
C ALA A 408 0.82 -9.93 13.66
N ILE A 409 0.83 -11.19 13.24
CA ILE A 409 0.74 -11.53 11.82
C ILE A 409 -0.70 -11.31 11.37
N PRO A 410 -0.97 -10.42 10.41
CA PRO A 410 -2.33 -10.11 9.97
C PRO A 410 -3.09 -11.36 9.53
N HIS A 411 -4.39 -11.42 9.87
CA HIS A 411 -5.31 -12.50 9.50
C HIS A 411 -4.94 -13.90 9.99
N GLN A 412 -3.98 -14.02 10.90
CA GLN A 412 -3.54 -15.28 11.46
C GLN A 412 -3.50 -15.20 13.00
N PRO A 413 -3.77 -16.30 13.72
CA PRO A 413 -3.57 -16.38 15.16
C PRO A 413 -2.08 -16.54 15.51
N ALA A 414 -1.24 -15.67 14.94
CA ALA A 414 0.21 -15.79 14.95
C ALA A 414 0.89 -14.45 15.24
N PHE A 415 2.14 -14.53 15.70
CA PHE A 415 2.99 -13.36 15.99
C PHE A 415 4.37 -13.57 15.42
N MET A 416 5.01 -12.46 15.04
CA MET A 416 6.40 -12.43 14.62
C MET A 416 7.19 -11.55 15.58
N LEU A 417 8.25 -12.12 16.15
CA LEU A 417 9.20 -11.45 17.01
C LEU A 417 10.53 -11.36 16.28
N VAL A 418 11.09 -10.16 16.17
CA VAL A 418 12.46 -9.95 15.69
C VAL A 418 13.30 -9.44 16.85
N TYR A 419 14.51 -9.98 16.99
CA TYR A 419 15.46 -9.58 18.01
C TYR A 419 16.87 -9.41 17.42
N ARG A 420 17.69 -8.58 18.04
CA ARG A 420 19.13 -8.49 17.76
C ARG A 420 19.90 -9.36 18.74
N ASP A 421 20.69 -10.31 18.23
CA ASP A 421 21.59 -11.12 19.06
C ASP A 421 22.88 -10.38 19.45
N CYS A 422 23.68 -10.96 20.34
CA CYS A 422 24.97 -10.41 20.77
C CYS A 422 26.03 -10.31 19.64
N GLY A 423 25.80 -10.98 18.51
CA GLY A 423 26.59 -10.88 17.28
C GLY A 423 26.16 -9.72 16.36
N ASN A 424 25.21 -8.89 16.79
CA ASN A 424 24.56 -7.83 16.00
C ASN A 424 23.79 -8.34 14.77
N GLN A 425 23.30 -9.59 14.80
CA GLN A 425 22.44 -10.13 13.75
C GLN A 425 20.97 -10.02 14.15
N LEU A 426 20.13 -9.56 13.23
CA LEU A 426 18.68 -9.64 13.40
C LEU A 426 18.19 -11.04 13.06
N ARG A 427 17.40 -11.63 13.94
CA ARG A 427 16.79 -12.96 13.80
C ARG A 427 15.33 -12.90 14.18
N SER A 428 14.54 -13.86 13.71
CA SER A 428 13.10 -13.92 14.00
C SER A 428 12.68 -15.21 14.68
N LEU A 429 11.63 -15.10 15.48
CA LEU A 429 10.81 -16.20 15.99
C LEU A 429 9.37 -16.01 15.51
N ILE A 430 8.68 -17.11 15.21
CA ILE A 430 7.27 -17.08 14.82
C ILE A 430 6.48 -17.89 15.84
N TYR A 431 5.45 -17.27 16.42
CA TYR A 431 4.46 -17.97 17.23
C TYR A 431 3.32 -18.45 16.34
N THR A 432 3.16 -19.77 16.20
CA THR A 432 2.05 -20.39 15.49
C THR A 432 1.75 -21.75 16.10
N GLY A 433 0.48 -22.20 16.03
CA GLY A 433 0.09 -23.49 16.62
C GLY A 433 0.33 -23.56 18.13
N SER A 434 0.24 -22.43 18.83
CA SER A 434 0.54 -22.29 20.27
C SER A 434 2.00 -22.47 20.70
N GLN A 435 2.95 -22.48 19.76
CA GLN A 435 4.38 -22.63 20.06
C GLN A 435 5.22 -21.58 19.33
N TRP A 436 6.33 -21.18 19.94
CA TRP A 436 7.36 -20.37 19.31
C TRP A 436 8.33 -21.25 18.51
N GLN A 437 8.55 -20.88 17.26
CA GLN A 437 9.44 -21.57 16.32
C GLN A 437 10.58 -20.66 15.90
N GLY A 438 11.75 -21.26 15.64
CA GLY A 438 12.98 -20.57 15.25
C GLY A 438 14.15 -20.94 16.18
N PRO A 439 15.22 -20.13 16.21
CA PRO A 439 15.39 -18.87 15.47
C PRO A 439 15.55 -19.10 13.96
N SER A 440 15.19 -18.09 13.17
CA SER A 440 15.56 -18.04 11.75
C SER A 440 17.08 -17.94 11.59
N ASP A 441 17.54 -18.15 10.36
CA ASP A 441 18.85 -17.65 9.93
C ASP A 441 18.94 -16.12 10.12
N ALA A 442 20.17 -15.60 10.08
CA ALA A 442 20.40 -14.16 10.19
C ALA A 442 19.71 -13.43 9.03
N ILE A 443 18.81 -12.50 9.37
CA ILE A 443 17.97 -11.79 8.42
C ILE A 443 18.68 -10.51 7.94
N CYS A 444 19.34 -9.80 8.87
CA CYS A 444 20.05 -8.56 8.58
C CYS A 444 21.29 -8.46 9.46
N THR A 445 22.39 -7.98 8.87
CA THR A 445 23.69 -7.75 9.52
C THR A 445 24.08 -6.26 9.55
N HIS A 446 23.20 -5.38 9.07
CA HIS A 446 23.48 -3.97 8.82
C HIS A 446 22.54 -3.02 9.59
N SER A 447 22.24 -3.34 10.85
CA SER A 447 21.41 -2.50 11.73
C SER A 447 22.11 -2.13 13.03
N ASP A 448 22.10 -0.84 13.41
CA ASP A 448 22.42 -0.38 14.76
C ASP A 448 21.23 0.37 15.40
N GLY A 449 21.03 0.22 16.71
CA GLY A 449 19.96 0.91 17.46
C GLY A 449 18.55 0.34 17.25
N SER A 450 17.55 1.20 17.40
CA SER A 450 16.12 0.82 17.39
C SER A 450 15.67 0.33 16.00
N PHE A 451 14.78 -0.67 15.99
CA PHE A 451 14.06 -1.15 14.81
C PHE A 451 12.61 -1.45 15.21
N THR A 452 11.69 -1.44 14.25
CA THR A 452 10.28 -1.70 14.49
C THR A 452 9.69 -2.58 13.39
N LEU A 453 8.69 -3.38 13.75
CA LEU A 453 7.89 -4.17 12.83
C LEU A 453 6.56 -3.46 12.59
N ALA A 454 6.22 -3.26 11.33
CA ALA A 454 4.93 -2.76 10.89
C ALA A 454 4.24 -3.78 9.99
N ALA A 455 2.91 -3.81 9.99
CA ALA A 455 2.14 -4.72 9.15
C ALA A 455 1.13 -3.95 8.28
N LEU A 456 1.06 -4.27 7.00
CA LEU A 456 0.11 -3.71 6.05
C LEU A 456 -0.42 -4.83 5.14
N GLY A 457 -1.71 -5.15 5.29
CA GLY A 457 -2.30 -6.29 4.60
C GLY A 457 -1.57 -7.59 4.97
N ALA A 458 -1.17 -8.37 3.95
CA ALA A 458 -0.40 -9.59 4.16
C ALA A 458 1.12 -9.37 4.29
N SER A 459 1.59 -8.12 4.29
CA SER A 459 3.01 -7.78 4.31
C SER A 459 3.45 -7.26 5.67
N ILE A 460 4.60 -7.73 6.14
CA ILE A 460 5.28 -7.26 7.35
C ILE A 460 6.57 -6.56 6.92
N LEU A 461 6.81 -5.36 7.44
CA LEU A 461 8.01 -4.57 7.21
C LEU A 461 8.86 -4.56 8.48
N LEU A 462 10.12 -4.99 8.36
CA LEU A 462 11.14 -4.76 9.39
C LEU A 462 11.87 -3.47 9.04
N ILE A 463 11.54 -2.38 9.73
CA ILE A 463 12.12 -1.05 9.49
C ILE A 463 13.24 -0.85 10.51
N TYR A 464 14.44 -0.53 10.03
CA TYR A 464 15.62 -0.41 10.86
C TYR A 464 16.54 0.72 10.40
N ARG A 465 17.36 1.21 11.32
CA ARG A 465 18.40 2.18 11.00
C ARG A 465 19.66 1.47 10.48
N VAL A 466 20.16 1.93 9.35
CA VAL A 466 21.41 1.48 8.74
C VAL A 466 22.59 1.94 9.60
N ILE A 467 23.53 1.03 9.82
CA ILE A 467 24.69 1.24 10.70
C ILE A 467 25.40 2.55 10.39
N LYS A 468 25.56 3.41 11.40
CA LYS A 468 26.33 4.68 11.38
C LYS A 468 25.87 5.75 10.38
N THR A 469 24.74 5.60 9.68
CA THR A 469 24.28 6.61 8.69
C THR A 469 23.03 7.36 9.11
N GLY A 470 22.23 6.83 10.03
CA GLY A 470 20.91 7.38 10.36
C GLY A 470 19.83 7.10 9.32
N GLN A 471 20.20 6.56 8.17
CA GLN A 471 19.27 6.21 7.08
C GLN A 471 18.40 5.04 7.52
N LEU A 472 17.12 5.11 7.18
CA LEU A 472 16.20 4.00 7.38
C LEU A 472 16.18 3.09 6.16
N SER A 473 16.13 1.79 6.45
CA SER A 473 15.94 0.75 5.45
C SER A 473 14.94 -0.27 5.98
N CYS A 474 14.34 -1.05 5.10
CA CYS A 474 13.45 -2.13 5.49
C CYS A 474 13.63 -3.41 4.70
N LEU A 475 13.26 -4.50 5.35
CA LEU A 475 13.04 -5.80 4.72
C LEU A 475 11.54 -6.09 4.71
N SER A 476 11.08 -6.82 3.70
CA SER A 476 9.68 -7.29 3.63
C SER A 476 9.58 -8.76 3.98
N TYR A 477 8.42 -9.14 4.49
CA TYR A 477 8.01 -10.52 4.71
C TYR A 477 6.54 -10.65 4.35
N ASN A 478 6.24 -11.39 3.29
CA ASN A 478 4.87 -11.62 2.84
C ASN A 478 4.30 -12.90 3.46
N THR A 479 3.02 -12.84 3.86
CA THR A 479 2.31 -13.95 4.50
C THR A 479 1.13 -14.47 3.67
N GLY A 480 0.78 -13.78 2.59
CA GLY A 480 -0.34 -14.12 1.72
C GLY A 480 0.13 -14.90 0.50
N GLU A 481 -0.37 -16.13 0.33
CA GLU A 481 -0.13 -16.95 -0.87
C GLU A 481 -0.54 -16.24 -2.18
N PHE A 482 -1.52 -15.34 -2.09
CA PHE A 482 -2.00 -14.54 -3.22
C PHE A 482 -1.02 -13.44 -3.69
N ASN A 483 0.06 -13.21 -2.94
CA ASN A 483 1.18 -12.33 -3.32
C ASN A 483 2.41 -13.13 -3.75
N LYS A 484 2.30 -14.46 -3.85
CA LYS A 484 3.35 -15.30 -4.41
C LYS A 484 3.17 -15.39 -5.91
N VAL A 485 4.26 -15.12 -6.62
CA VAL A 485 4.37 -15.26 -8.06
C VAL A 485 5.59 -16.10 -8.38
N THR A 486 5.39 -17.13 -9.20
CA THR A 486 6.48 -17.81 -9.90
C THR A 486 6.46 -17.33 -11.34
N VAL A 487 7.52 -16.64 -11.73
CA VAL A 487 7.60 -15.99 -13.04
C VAL A 487 8.09 -17.00 -14.06
N GLU A 488 7.31 -17.23 -15.11
CA GLU A 488 7.81 -17.95 -16.29
C GLU A 488 8.80 -17.07 -17.06
N ASN A 489 9.85 -17.66 -17.63
CA ASN A 489 10.82 -16.92 -18.44
C ASN A 489 10.09 -16.21 -19.59
N SER A 490 9.96 -14.90 -19.49
CA SER A 490 9.37 -14.05 -20.51
C SER A 490 10.39 -13.04 -21.01
N GLN A 491 10.01 -12.22 -22.00
CA GLN A 491 10.86 -11.11 -22.43
C GLN A 491 10.90 -9.96 -21.42
N TYR A 492 9.94 -9.91 -20.50
CA TYR A 492 9.78 -8.81 -19.53
C TYR A 492 10.27 -9.18 -18.14
N ALA A 493 10.30 -10.48 -17.81
CA ALA A 493 10.68 -10.98 -16.50
C ALA A 493 11.60 -12.20 -16.61
N GLY A 494 12.63 -12.20 -15.77
CA GLY A 494 13.62 -13.27 -15.70
C GLY A 494 13.23 -14.33 -14.66
N PRO A 495 13.93 -15.49 -14.63
CA PRO A 495 13.70 -16.54 -13.62
C PRO A 495 14.04 -16.08 -12.19
N TYR A 496 14.54 -14.85 -12.04
CA TYR A 496 14.94 -14.25 -10.78
C TYR A 496 13.83 -13.39 -10.14
N ASP A 497 12.75 -13.08 -10.87
CA ASP A 497 11.63 -12.24 -10.42
C ASP A 497 10.59 -12.97 -9.56
N ASP A 498 10.87 -14.22 -9.20
CA ASP A 498 10.07 -14.98 -8.24
C ASP A 498 9.90 -14.24 -6.91
N THR A 499 8.70 -14.35 -6.34
CA THR A 499 8.37 -13.80 -5.03
C THR A 499 8.04 -14.90 -4.04
N THR A 500 8.20 -14.59 -2.76
CA THR A 500 8.13 -15.56 -1.67
C THR A 500 7.03 -15.25 -0.68
N VAL A 501 6.72 -16.28 0.09
CA VAL A 501 5.82 -16.26 1.24
C VAL A 501 6.57 -16.90 2.39
N ASN A 502 6.30 -16.41 3.59
CA ASN A 502 6.87 -16.92 4.82
C ASN A 502 8.41 -16.85 4.88
N GLN A 503 9.01 -15.93 4.11
CA GLN A 503 10.45 -15.68 4.05
C GLN A 503 10.71 -14.18 4.02
N TRP A 504 11.84 -13.76 4.57
CA TRP A 504 12.31 -12.37 4.48
C TRP A 504 12.90 -12.11 3.10
N SER A 505 12.72 -10.89 2.58
CA SER A 505 13.29 -10.50 1.28
C SER A 505 14.81 -10.64 1.25
N ALA A 506 15.34 -11.08 0.11
CA ALA A 506 16.78 -11.18 -0.11
C ALA A 506 17.47 -9.80 -0.19
N SER A 507 16.71 -8.76 -0.55
CA SER A 507 17.16 -7.36 -0.58
C SER A 507 16.50 -6.54 0.52
N ALA A 508 17.26 -5.59 1.08
CA ALA A 508 16.73 -4.48 1.86
C ALA A 508 16.51 -3.26 0.98
N PHE A 509 15.50 -2.46 1.30
CA PHE A 509 15.09 -1.30 0.52
C PHE A 509 15.26 -0.04 1.35
N SER A 510 15.79 1.03 0.77
CA SER A 510 15.84 2.33 1.45
C SER A 510 14.42 2.88 1.59
N LEU A 511 14.11 3.48 2.73
CA LEU A 511 12.87 4.25 2.86
C LEU A 511 13.07 5.57 2.12
N ASN A 512 12.39 5.74 0.99
CA ASN A 512 12.51 6.92 0.14
C ASN A 512 11.14 7.54 -0.11
N HIS A 513 11.08 8.86 -0.09
CA HIS A 513 10.05 9.60 -0.81
C HIS A 513 10.54 9.83 -2.25
N TYR A 514 9.62 9.73 -3.21
CA TYR A 514 9.87 10.10 -4.59
C TYR A 514 9.00 11.31 -4.94
N SER A 515 9.65 12.41 -5.34
CA SER A 515 8.98 13.65 -5.72
C SER A 515 8.98 13.86 -7.23
N GLU A 516 8.05 14.70 -7.69
CA GLU A 516 7.97 15.11 -9.09
C GLU A 516 9.27 15.78 -9.57
N ALA A 517 9.62 15.56 -10.83
CA ALA A 517 10.68 16.30 -11.49
C ALA A 517 10.22 17.72 -11.87
N PRO A 518 11.02 18.78 -11.59
CA PRO A 518 10.64 20.14 -11.90
C PRO A 518 10.51 20.30 -13.40
N ASN A 519 9.43 20.94 -13.83
CA ASN A 519 9.22 21.23 -15.23
C ASN A 519 10.10 22.43 -15.67
N PRO A 520 10.78 22.39 -16.83
CA PRO A 520 11.61 23.50 -17.33
C PRO A 520 10.87 24.84 -17.50
N ILE A 521 9.54 24.82 -17.57
CA ILE A 521 8.66 25.98 -17.76
C ILE A 521 8.19 26.55 -16.40
N THR A 522 8.39 25.81 -15.31
CA THR A 522 8.13 26.19 -13.90
C THR A 522 9.45 26.25 -13.12
N PRO A 523 10.32 27.25 -13.39
CA PRO A 523 11.70 27.32 -12.88
C PRO A 523 11.83 27.56 -11.36
N LEU A 524 10.74 27.43 -10.61
CA LEU A 524 10.66 27.54 -9.15
C LEU A 524 10.21 26.23 -8.48
N GLU A 525 9.95 25.16 -9.24
CA GLU A 525 9.69 23.83 -8.68
C GLU A 525 10.98 23.23 -8.11
N ASP A 526 10.84 22.54 -6.98
CA ASP A 526 11.96 21.84 -6.34
C ASP A 526 12.43 20.69 -7.26
N GLU A 527 13.74 20.44 -7.30
CA GLU A 527 14.34 19.35 -8.08
C GLU A 527 13.75 17.99 -7.67
N PRO A 528 13.69 16.97 -8.57
CA PRO A 528 13.19 15.66 -8.19
C PRO A 528 14.18 15.09 -7.20
N VAL A 529 13.72 14.78 -6.00
CA VAL A 529 14.55 14.24 -4.95
C VAL A 529 14.04 12.84 -4.61
N SER A 530 14.93 11.85 -4.76
CA SER A 530 14.84 10.66 -3.93
C SER A 530 15.45 11.03 -2.59
N GLU A 531 14.61 11.43 -1.63
CA GLU A 531 15.09 11.73 -0.28
C GLU A 531 15.05 10.46 0.57
N GLY A 532 16.23 9.94 0.91
CA GLY A 532 16.36 8.88 1.89
C GLY A 532 15.94 9.38 3.27
N ILE A 533 14.95 8.71 3.87
CA ILE A 533 14.43 9.05 5.19
C ILE A 533 15.48 8.69 6.25
N ARG A 534 15.71 9.62 7.19
CA ARG A 534 16.70 9.47 8.26
C ARG A 534 16.08 9.73 9.62
N ALA A 535 16.47 8.91 10.60
CA ALA A 535 15.95 8.97 11.95
C ALA A 535 17.04 8.84 13.03
N SER A 536 16.75 9.42 14.20
CA SER A 536 17.51 9.23 15.43
C SER A 536 16.58 8.71 16.54
N GLY A 537 17.14 7.98 17.50
CA GLY A 537 16.41 7.49 18.69
C GLY A 537 15.49 6.32 18.45
N GLU A 538 14.50 6.20 19.34
CA GLU A 538 13.42 5.20 19.27
C GLU A 538 12.51 5.40 18.07
N LEU A 539 12.13 4.28 17.45
CA LEU A 539 11.13 4.21 16.40
C LEU A 539 9.82 3.65 16.97
N ALA A 540 8.68 4.21 16.56
CA ALA A 540 7.38 3.60 16.78
C ALA A 540 6.62 3.51 15.47
N SER A 541 5.90 2.41 15.27
CA SER A 541 5.06 2.23 14.09
C SER A 541 3.67 1.72 14.48
N VAL A 542 2.68 2.06 13.67
CA VAL A 542 1.29 1.63 13.84
C VAL A 542 0.54 1.75 12.52
N THR A 543 -0.35 0.80 12.25
CA THR A 543 -1.21 0.83 11.06
C THR A 543 -2.61 1.30 11.40
N LEU A 544 -3.10 2.29 10.66
CA LEU A 544 -4.45 2.83 10.77
C LEU A 544 -5.09 2.87 9.37
N ASP A 545 -6.18 2.12 9.19
CA ASP A 545 -6.98 2.11 7.95
C ASP A 545 -6.17 1.96 6.65
N GLY A 546 -5.23 1.01 6.63
CA GLY A 546 -4.39 0.73 5.46
C GLY A 546 -3.17 1.65 5.30
N VAL A 547 -2.84 2.42 6.34
CA VAL A 547 -1.68 3.33 6.34
C VAL A 547 -0.80 3.03 7.54
N ILE A 548 0.46 2.64 7.30
CA ILE A 548 1.51 2.59 8.32
C ILE A 548 1.93 4.03 8.63
N TYR A 549 1.94 4.39 9.90
CA TYR A 549 2.57 5.61 10.41
C TYR A 549 3.85 5.22 11.13
N LEU A 550 4.98 5.77 10.69
CA LEU A 550 6.29 5.62 11.31
C LEU A 550 6.66 6.92 12.02
N MET A 551 6.85 6.88 13.34
CA MET A 551 7.20 8.05 14.14
C MET A 551 8.64 7.96 14.62
N HIS A 552 9.36 9.07 14.48
CA HIS A 552 10.78 9.14 14.83
C HIS A 552 11.23 10.58 15.13
N ASN A 553 12.39 10.74 15.76
CA ASN A 553 13.02 12.07 15.84
C ASN A 553 13.81 12.36 14.56
N ARG A 554 13.90 13.65 14.23
CA ARG A 554 14.80 14.15 13.19
C ARG A 554 16.21 13.60 13.40
N PHE A 555 16.83 13.12 12.32
CA PHE A 555 18.24 12.79 12.37
C PHE A 555 19.09 14.02 12.71
N SER A 556 19.86 13.93 13.79
CA SER A 556 20.86 14.92 14.18
C SER A 556 22.03 14.23 14.89
N ASP A 557 23.23 14.78 14.69
CA ASP A 557 24.47 14.43 15.38
C ASP A 557 24.59 15.12 16.76
N GLY A 558 23.57 15.88 17.16
CA GLY A 558 23.45 16.56 18.46
C GLY A 558 21.99 16.66 18.93
N ALA A 559 21.73 17.49 19.94
CA ALA A 559 20.37 17.73 20.43
C ALA A 559 19.55 18.50 19.37
N GLY A 560 18.70 17.79 18.63
CA GLY A 560 17.70 18.39 17.75
C GLY A 560 16.71 19.26 18.54
N ASN A 561 15.81 19.95 17.84
CA ASN A 561 14.76 20.75 18.49
C ASN A 561 13.70 19.90 19.24
N GLY A 562 13.85 18.58 19.21
CA GLY A 562 12.96 17.61 19.84
C GLY A 562 11.64 17.37 19.10
N GLN A 563 11.35 18.07 17.99
CA GLN A 563 10.12 17.86 17.23
C GLN A 563 10.02 16.41 16.78
N LEU A 564 8.92 15.75 17.12
CA LEU A 564 8.62 14.42 16.62
C LEU A 564 8.08 14.51 15.19
N LEU A 565 8.59 13.63 14.33
CA LEU A 565 8.25 13.55 12.91
C LEU A 565 7.50 12.25 12.64
N TYR A 566 6.83 12.19 11.49
CA TYR A 566 6.26 10.96 10.98
C TYR A 566 6.32 10.87 9.44
N GLU A 567 6.45 9.66 8.92
CA GLU A 567 6.19 9.30 7.53
C GLU A 567 5.09 8.24 7.46
N THR A 568 4.53 8.09 6.27
CA THR A 568 3.51 7.07 5.99
C THR A 568 3.87 6.18 4.82
N PHE A 569 3.41 4.93 4.90
CA PHE A 569 3.46 3.96 3.81
C PHE A 569 2.10 3.25 3.72
N SER A 570 1.50 3.22 2.52
CA SER A 570 0.11 2.79 2.35
C SER A 570 -0.14 1.98 1.08
N ILE A 571 0.93 1.48 0.45
CA ILE A 571 0.84 0.61 -0.74
C ILE A 571 0.67 -0.84 -0.28
N SER A 572 -0.55 -1.38 -0.35
CA SER A 572 -0.81 -2.79 -0.05
C SER A 572 -0.39 -3.69 -1.22
N GLY A 573 -0.10 -4.95 -0.91
CA GLY A 573 0.28 -5.95 -1.91
C GLY A 573 1.70 -5.84 -2.46
N THR A 574 2.59 -5.09 -1.79
CA THR A 574 4.01 -5.12 -2.14
C THR A 574 4.58 -6.52 -1.93
N LEU A 575 5.26 -7.02 -2.95
CA LEU A 575 5.78 -8.39 -3.02
C LEU A 575 7.14 -8.51 -2.33
N THR A 576 7.47 -9.74 -1.92
CA THR A 576 8.74 -10.08 -1.28
C THR A 576 9.61 -10.87 -2.26
N PRO A 577 10.69 -10.29 -2.82
CA PRO A 577 11.49 -10.98 -3.84
C PRO A 577 12.28 -12.16 -3.24
N ALA A 578 12.35 -13.25 -4.01
CA ALA A 578 13.14 -14.44 -3.68
C ALA A 578 14.65 -14.21 -3.85
N ASN A 579 15.03 -13.37 -4.81
CA ASN A 579 16.41 -13.07 -5.17
C ASN A 579 16.73 -11.59 -4.92
N PRO A 580 18.02 -11.22 -4.82
CA PRO A 580 18.39 -9.81 -4.70
C PRO A 580 17.89 -8.99 -5.90
N VAL A 581 17.42 -7.76 -5.66
CA VAL A 581 16.92 -6.83 -6.70
C VAL A 581 18.05 -5.90 -7.20
N SER A 582 18.16 -5.68 -8.51
CA SER A 582 19.11 -4.73 -9.15
C SER A 582 18.52 -4.12 -10.43
N TYR A 583 18.66 -2.80 -10.61
CA TYR A 583 18.30 -2.08 -11.85
C TYR A 583 19.43 -2.01 -12.89
N ASN A 584 20.58 -2.67 -12.66
CA ASN A 584 21.70 -2.68 -13.60
C ASN A 584 21.83 -4.06 -14.28
N PRO A 585 21.12 -4.31 -15.40
CA PRO A 585 21.15 -5.60 -16.10
C PRO A 585 22.52 -5.94 -16.70
N ALA A 586 23.49 -5.02 -16.70
CA ALA A 586 24.85 -5.27 -17.19
C ALA A 586 25.74 -6.04 -16.19
N GLU A 587 25.30 -6.26 -14.95
CA GLU A 587 26.04 -6.97 -13.90
C GLU A 587 25.52 -8.41 -13.72
N ASN A 588 25.96 -9.34 -14.58
CA ASN A 588 25.89 -10.82 -14.42
C ASN A 588 24.75 -11.40 -13.52
N ASP A 589 23.52 -11.11 -13.93
CA ASP A 589 22.28 -11.90 -13.97
C ASP A 589 22.07 -13.06 -12.95
N THR A 590 21.87 -12.71 -11.68
CA THR A 590 21.11 -13.53 -10.70
C THR A 590 20.12 -12.68 -9.88
N THR A 591 19.82 -11.48 -10.37
CA THR A 591 19.05 -10.45 -9.67
C THR A 591 17.70 -10.21 -10.34
N SER A 592 16.68 -9.93 -9.54
CA SER A 592 15.35 -9.52 -10.00
C SER A 592 15.34 -8.06 -10.46
N ASN A 593 14.44 -7.71 -11.38
CA ASN A 593 14.12 -6.34 -11.78
C ASN A 593 13.29 -5.58 -10.73
N GLY A 594 12.74 -6.29 -9.74
CA GLY A 594 12.06 -5.70 -8.58
C GLY A 594 10.57 -5.45 -8.72
N TYR A 595 9.89 -6.03 -9.72
CA TYR A 595 8.48 -5.75 -10.02
C TYR A 595 7.55 -5.96 -8.84
N GLY A 596 6.75 -4.93 -8.56
CA GLY A 596 5.77 -4.93 -7.47
C GLY A 596 6.38 -5.04 -6.07
N THR A 597 7.70 -4.96 -5.94
CA THR A 597 8.38 -5.01 -4.65
C THR A 597 8.51 -3.61 -4.03
N LEU A 598 9.05 -3.54 -2.82
CA LEU A 598 9.40 -2.26 -2.18
C LEU A 598 10.44 -1.42 -2.93
N ALA A 599 11.13 -1.99 -3.94
CA ALA A 599 11.91 -1.19 -4.87
C ALA A 599 11.03 -0.18 -5.61
N GLU A 600 9.76 -0.54 -5.86
CA GLU A 600 8.80 0.20 -6.66
C GLU A 600 7.75 0.98 -5.86
N ALA A 601 7.95 1.11 -4.54
CA ALA A 601 6.97 1.74 -3.66
C ALA A 601 7.58 2.91 -2.87
N GLY A 602 6.88 4.05 -2.90
CA GLY A 602 7.29 5.28 -2.22
C GLY A 602 6.67 5.48 -0.84
N TRP A 603 7.44 6.09 0.06
CA TRP A 603 6.95 6.65 1.33
C TRP A 603 6.49 8.10 1.14
N SER A 604 5.67 8.61 2.07
CA SER A 604 5.24 10.01 2.04
C SER A 604 6.38 10.98 2.41
N LEU A 605 6.17 12.26 2.13
CA LEU A 605 6.95 13.34 2.74
C LEU A 605 6.88 13.28 4.26
N THR A 606 7.95 13.73 4.92
CA THR A 606 8.04 13.81 6.38
C THR A 606 7.11 14.90 6.92
N GLY A 607 6.15 14.50 7.74
CA GLY A 607 5.25 15.37 8.49
C GLY A 607 5.73 15.61 9.93
N ALA A 608 5.22 16.67 10.56
CA ALA A 608 5.44 16.94 11.98
C ALA A 608 4.23 16.48 12.80
N VAL A 609 4.48 15.79 13.92
CA VAL A 609 3.44 15.49 14.90
C VAL A 609 3.14 16.77 15.69
N SER A 610 1.96 17.36 15.43
CA SER A 610 1.61 18.68 15.96
C SER A 610 1.66 18.74 17.49
N GLY A 611 2.46 19.67 18.03
CA GLY A 611 2.57 19.90 19.47
C GLY A 611 3.37 18.86 20.25
N VAL A 612 4.09 17.95 19.57
CA VAL A 612 4.84 16.86 20.21
C VAL A 612 6.35 17.09 20.09
N PHE A 613 6.99 17.31 21.25
CA PHE A 613 8.43 17.50 21.38
C PHE A 613 9.00 16.58 22.46
N ARG A 614 10.03 15.80 22.12
CA ARG A 614 10.70 14.83 23.00
C ARG A 614 12.18 14.66 22.68
N ASN A 615 12.95 14.16 23.65
CA ASN A 615 14.32 13.69 23.40
C ASN A 615 14.28 12.31 22.74
N SER A 616 15.28 11.99 21.92
CA SER A 616 15.35 10.76 21.12
C SER A 616 15.45 9.47 21.93
N ASP A 617 15.92 9.56 23.17
CA ASP A 617 16.20 8.48 24.13
C ASP A 617 15.11 8.29 25.20
N THR A 618 13.96 8.93 25.03
CA THR A 618 12.83 8.84 25.97
C THR A 618 11.76 7.87 25.49
N PRO A 619 10.79 7.42 26.30
CA PRO A 619 9.78 6.49 25.84
C PRO A 619 8.96 6.99 24.63
N LEU A 620 8.68 6.07 23.69
CA LEU A 620 7.85 6.29 22.50
C LEU A 620 7.12 4.99 22.14
N ALA A 621 5.79 5.03 22.00
CA ALA A 621 5.02 3.92 21.47
C ALA A 621 3.79 4.40 20.71
N ALA A 622 3.22 3.52 19.91
CA ALA A 622 1.97 3.80 19.23
C ALA A 622 1.09 2.56 19.10
N ALA A 623 -0.23 2.77 19.09
CA ALA A 623 -1.21 1.71 18.90
C ALA A 623 -2.48 2.28 18.26
N ASN A 624 -3.22 1.45 17.54
CA ASN A 624 -4.51 1.81 16.97
C ASN A 624 -5.62 1.27 17.88
N LEU A 625 -6.49 2.15 18.39
CA LEU A 625 -7.69 1.80 19.14
C LEU A 625 -8.91 2.39 18.44
N ASN A 626 -9.78 1.52 17.92
CA ASN A 626 -11.08 1.89 17.35
C ASN A 626 -11.01 3.01 16.30
N GLY A 627 -10.04 2.94 15.38
CA GLY A 627 -9.87 3.95 14.32
C GLY A 627 -9.18 5.25 14.79
N THR A 628 -8.58 5.22 15.98
CA THR A 628 -7.74 6.30 16.50
C THR A 628 -6.35 5.77 16.77
N LEU A 629 -5.35 6.42 16.17
CA LEU A 629 -3.94 6.25 16.50
C LEU A 629 -3.68 6.92 17.85
N TRP A 630 -3.11 6.19 18.79
CA TRP A 630 -2.66 6.67 20.10
C TRP A 630 -1.14 6.68 20.16
N LEU A 631 -0.54 7.86 20.01
CA LEU A 631 0.89 8.05 20.18
C LEU A 631 1.17 8.35 21.65
N LEU A 632 1.98 7.53 22.30
CA LEU A 632 2.41 7.70 23.69
C LEU A 632 3.88 8.12 23.71
N TYR A 633 4.19 9.18 24.45
CA TYR A 633 5.54 9.73 24.48
C TYR A 633 5.84 10.47 25.78
N GLN A 634 7.12 10.59 26.15
CA GLN A 634 7.55 11.51 27.20
C GLN A 634 7.97 12.86 26.62
N PRO A 635 7.35 13.99 27.02
CA PRO A 635 7.69 15.30 26.49
C PRO A 635 9.01 15.84 27.07
N LEU A 636 9.56 16.89 26.45
CA LEU A 636 10.73 17.62 26.98
C LEU A 636 10.51 18.29 28.35
N THR A 637 9.25 18.48 28.76
CA THR A 637 8.89 19.38 29.87
C THR A 637 8.78 18.69 31.22
N ASN A 638 8.58 17.37 31.25
CA ASN A 638 8.38 16.59 32.47
C ASN A 638 8.56 15.09 32.23
N GLU A 639 8.64 14.32 33.31
CA GLU A 639 8.81 12.86 33.30
C GLU A 639 7.48 12.08 33.22
N ARG A 640 6.38 12.72 32.80
CA ARG A 640 5.09 12.02 32.61
C ARG A 640 4.94 11.55 31.18
N ILE A 641 4.20 10.47 30.97
CA ILE A 641 3.81 10.06 29.62
C ILE A 641 2.59 10.85 29.18
N TRP A 642 2.63 11.32 27.93
CA TRP A 642 1.57 12.03 27.24
C TRP A 642 1.04 11.18 26.10
N ALA A 643 -0.23 11.37 25.77
CA ALA A 643 -0.90 10.75 24.64
C ALA A 643 -1.28 11.82 23.61
N CYS A 644 -0.91 11.62 22.35
CA CYS A 644 -1.36 12.43 21.21
C CYS A 644 -2.24 11.56 20.29
N PRO A 645 -3.56 11.78 20.27
CA PRO A 645 -4.44 11.05 19.38
C PRO A 645 -4.29 11.55 17.93
N GLY A 646 -4.35 10.65 16.95
CA GLY A 646 -4.45 10.94 15.53
C GLY A 646 -5.59 10.14 14.90
N ALA A 647 -6.37 10.73 14.00
CA ALA A 647 -7.46 10.03 13.34
C ALA A 647 -7.83 10.68 12.01
N TYR A 648 -8.47 9.92 11.12
CA TYR A 648 -9.15 10.46 9.95
C TYR A 648 -10.45 11.16 10.39
N LEU A 649 -10.44 12.49 10.39
CA LEU A 649 -11.55 13.33 10.82
C LEU A 649 -12.16 14.05 9.63
N LYS A 650 -13.46 14.32 9.68
CA LYS A 650 -14.10 15.22 8.72
C LYS A 650 -13.48 16.61 8.83
N ASN A 651 -13.13 17.19 7.69
CA ASN A 651 -12.70 18.57 7.61
C ASN A 651 -13.81 19.48 8.17
N LYS A 652 -13.44 20.47 8.97
CA LYS A 652 -14.40 21.48 9.44
C LYS A 652 -14.79 22.35 8.23
N GLU A 653 -16.07 22.40 7.91
CA GLU A 653 -16.65 23.30 6.90
C GLU A 653 -16.41 24.78 7.22
#